data_AF-A0A969JSV4-F1
#
_entry.id   AF-A0A969JSV4-F1
#
_cell.length_a   1.000
_cell.length_b   1.000
_cell.length_c   1.000
_cell.angle_alpha   90.00
_cell.angle_beta   90.00
_cell.angle_gamma   90.00
#
_symmetry.space_group_name_H-M   'P 1'
#
loop_
_entity.id
_entity.type
_entity.pdbx_description
1 polymer ?
#
loop_
_entity_poly.entity_id
_entity_poly.type
_entity_poly.pdbx_seq_one_letter_code
_entity_poly.pdbx_strand_id
1 'polypeptide(L)'
;MNGDLRPHWRELVASLEAMGMDTLERRGEEVQRLLQENGVTYNVYDAPRDAQRPWAVDPIPLLITSEEWAVIETGLEQRARLLNLLLADLYGPHSVIRQGLLPAELIYAHPGFLRSCHQSLAEGQRWLIFHAVDLGRLPDGSFRVLGDRTQSPSGAGYALENRIILARALPNLYRDAPLRRLASFLEAERATLASLAYRNHEQPHVVLLTPGPLNESYFEHAYLANYLSLSLVEGEDLAVRDGRVWLKTLGGLRPVDVILRRVADDYCDPLELRGDSLLGTPGLLQAVRCGGVAIANALGGGIVENAGLMAFLPSLCRHLLGEDLLLPSIDTWWCGTAEDCRYVLEHLSELTIRSILTGQEPWSGALLDKQSKDNLIAQIKANPHLFVGQSTVDLSTAPCLEDSQIVPRPIMLRGFAVAVEDGYRVMPGALARVSPGLDDLRVSVQKGGISKDLWVLAEAPQKHVSLLRQAYGPVVATRDGSDLPSRVADNLYWLGRYGERLDGALRLLREALGQLLELQEQDDADHCLEDLLTVLSPPEEQTVLANRSRFFTFRRQLLFLLTDQQAVGSVPHTLAGMLRTGRAVRDHLGEDSWRILNRLHQRVQQTSPGLTAREARESLEGHLTLSAAFAGLNNETIPH
;
A
#
# COMPACT_ATOMS: atom_id res chain seq x y z
N MET A 1 -5.86 26.56 -25.03
CA MET A 1 -4.63 25.94 -25.58
C MET A 1 -4.98 25.32 -26.92
N ASN A 2 -4.19 25.56 -27.97
CA ASN A 2 -4.53 25.27 -29.38
C ASN A 2 -4.51 23.77 -29.80
N GLY A 3 -4.54 22.83 -28.85
CA GLY A 3 -4.44 21.38 -29.15
C GLY A 3 -3.05 20.91 -29.60
N ASP A 4 -2.05 21.79 -29.63
CA ASP A 4 -0.69 21.47 -30.06
C ASP A 4 0.06 20.59 -29.05
N LEU A 5 0.78 19.59 -29.55
CA LEU A 5 1.60 18.70 -28.75
C LEU A 5 2.81 19.44 -28.15
N ARG A 6 3.01 19.29 -26.84
CA ARG A 6 4.18 19.86 -26.15
C ARG A 6 5.49 19.26 -26.70
N PRO A 7 6.58 20.04 -26.84
CA PRO A 7 7.81 19.56 -27.49
C PRO A 7 8.38 18.27 -26.91
N HIS A 8 8.40 18.12 -25.58
CA HIS A 8 8.94 16.95 -24.89
C HIS A 8 8.09 15.68 -25.07
N TRP A 9 6.86 15.77 -25.58
CA TRP A 9 6.02 14.61 -25.89
C TRP A 9 6.23 14.04 -27.29
N ARG A 10 6.89 14.76 -28.20
CA ARG A 10 6.98 14.39 -29.62
C ARG A 10 7.60 13.01 -29.85
N GLU A 11 8.69 12.69 -29.15
CA GLU A 11 9.39 11.41 -29.30
C GLU A 11 8.56 10.24 -28.77
N LEU A 12 7.88 10.43 -27.64
CA LEU A 12 6.97 9.42 -27.09
C LEU A 12 5.80 9.19 -28.06
N VAL A 13 5.16 10.26 -28.53
CA VAL A 13 4.02 10.14 -29.45
C VAL A 13 4.43 9.45 -30.75
N ALA A 14 5.57 9.82 -31.35
CA ALA A 14 6.07 9.14 -32.53
C ALA A 14 6.34 7.63 -32.28
N SER A 15 6.84 7.28 -31.08
CA SER A 15 7.07 5.89 -30.69
C SER A 15 5.76 5.11 -30.49
N LEU A 16 4.74 5.76 -29.91
CA LEU A 16 3.40 5.17 -29.74
C LEU A 16 2.67 5.01 -31.09
N GLU A 17 2.78 5.99 -31.97
CA GLU A 17 2.24 5.92 -33.33
C GLU A 17 2.90 4.80 -34.15
N ALA A 18 4.22 4.65 -34.05
CA ALA A 18 4.96 3.56 -34.69
C ALA A 18 4.59 2.18 -34.13
N MET A 19 4.21 2.10 -32.86
CA MET A 19 3.76 0.86 -32.20
C MET A 19 2.36 0.44 -32.66
N GLY A 20 1.46 1.41 -32.88
CA GLY A 20 0.06 1.19 -33.23
C GLY A 20 -0.81 0.78 -32.03
N MET A 21 -2.11 1.07 -32.11
CA MET A 21 -3.06 0.88 -31.00
C MET A 21 -3.18 -0.59 -30.56
N ASP A 22 -3.32 -1.51 -31.52
CA ASP A 22 -3.43 -2.96 -31.25
C ASP A 22 -2.23 -3.51 -30.45
N THR A 23 -1.03 -2.98 -30.72
CA THR A 23 0.16 -3.38 -29.96
C THR A 23 0.17 -2.72 -28.58
N LEU A 24 -0.21 -1.44 -28.49
CA LEU A 24 -0.26 -0.74 -27.20
C LEU A 24 -1.26 -1.41 -26.24
N GLU A 25 -2.43 -1.84 -26.72
CA GLU A 25 -3.41 -2.60 -25.94
C GLU A 25 -2.85 -3.93 -25.45
N ARG A 26 -2.26 -4.72 -26.35
CA ARG A 26 -1.62 -5.99 -25.99
C ARG A 26 -0.53 -5.80 -24.93
N ARG A 27 0.21 -4.69 -24.99
CA ARG A 27 1.20 -4.33 -23.96
C ARG A 27 0.53 -3.89 -22.66
N GLY A 28 -0.58 -3.18 -22.73
CA GLY A 28 -1.43 -2.88 -21.58
C GLY A 28 -1.91 -4.14 -20.87
N GLU A 29 -2.44 -5.12 -21.60
CA GLU A 29 -2.83 -6.43 -21.06
C GLU A 29 -1.64 -7.18 -20.45
N GLU A 30 -0.48 -7.14 -21.11
CA GLU A 30 0.76 -7.72 -20.59
C GLU A 30 1.18 -7.07 -19.26
N VAL A 31 1.08 -5.75 -19.13
CA VAL A 31 1.35 -5.01 -17.89
C VAL A 31 0.40 -5.47 -16.78
N GLN A 32 -0.92 -5.55 -17.04
CA GLN A 32 -1.89 -6.03 -16.05
C GLN A 32 -1.59 -7.46 -15.61
N ARG A 33 -1.24 -8.34 -16.55
CA ARG A 33 -0.87 -9.72 -16.25
C ARG A 33 0.39 -9.79 -15.37
N LEU A 34 1.43 -9.02 -15.68
CA LEU A 34 2.66 -8.98 -14.88
C LEU A 34 2.41 -8.48 -13.46
N LEU A 35 1.57 -7.46 -13.29
CA LEU A 35 1.15 -6.95 -11.98
C LEU A 35 0.44 -8.02 -11.14
N GLN A 36 -0.49 -8.75 -11.76
CA GLN A 36 -1.20 -9.84 -11.10
C GLN A 36 -0.25 -10.99 -10.71
N GLU A 37 0.71 -11.34 -11.57
CA GLU A 37 1.70 -12.39 -11.30
C GLU A 37 2.63 -12.02 -10.15
N ASN A 38 3.06 -10.76 -10.07
CA ASN A 38 3.86 -10.24 -8.95
C ASN A 38 3.06 -10.09 -7.65
N GLY A 39 1.72 -10.15 -7.74
CA GLY A 39 0.80 -9.98 -6.62
C GLY A 39 0.66 -8.52 -6.17
N VAL A 40 0.80 -7.57 -7.10
CA VAL A 40 0.61 -6.14 -6.81
C VAL A 40 -0.88 -5.90 -6.54
N THR A 41 -1.25 -5.85 -5.27
CA THR A 41 -2.64 -5.64 -4.82
C THR A 41 -2.79 -4.34 -4.03
N TYR A 42 -3.99 -3.77 -4.08
CA TYR A 42 -4.45 -2.74 -3.16
C TYR A 42 -5.73 -3.24 -2.48
N ASN A 43 -5.68 -3.53 -1.17
CA ASN A 43 -6.86 -4.04 -0.46
C ASN A 43 -7.77 -2.86 -0.09
N VAL A 44 -8.95 -2.72 -0.71
CA VAL A 44 -9.90 -1.66 -0.36
C VAL A 44 -10.65 -2.05 0.90
N TYR A 45 -10.56 -1.22 1.95
CA TYR A 45 -11.06 -1.50 3.31
C TYR A 45 -12.60 -1.67 3.40
N ASP A 46 -13.36 -1.10 2.45
CA ASP A 46 -14.84 -1.05 2.46
C ASP A 46 -15.52 -2.00 1.45
N ALA A 47 -14.77 -2.84 0.75
CA ALA A 47 -15.37 -3.82 -0.14
C ALA A 47 -15.67 -5.13 0.63
N PRO A 48 -16.76 -5.87 0.31
CA PRO A 48 -16.99 -7.19 0.90
C PRO A 48 -15.72 -8.05 0.75
N ARG A 49 -15.45 -8.92 1.72
CA ARG A 49 -14.19 -9.67 2.01
C ARG A 49 -13.43 -10.32 0.81
N ASP A 50 -13.96 -10.27 -0.41
CA ASP A 50 -13.40 -10.82 -1.65
C ASP A 50 -13.13 -9.81 -2.78
N ALA A 51 -13.46 -8.51 -2.64
CA ALA A 51 -13.22 -7.54 -3.72
C ALA A 51 -11.83 -6.89 -3.62
N GLN A 52 -10.78 -7.69 -3.84
CA GLN A 52 -9.46 -7.16 -4.16
C GLN A 52 -9.52 -6.50 -5.53
N ARG A 53 -9.43 -5.16 -5.61
CA ARG A 53 -9.28 -4.50 -6.91
C ARG A 53 -7.80 -4.57 -7.31
N PRO A 54 -7.45 -5.21 -8.43
CA PRO A 54 -6.07 -5.28 -8.87
C PRO A 54 -5.55 -3.87 -9.14
N TRP A 55 -4.30 -3.62 -8.74
CA TRP A 55 -3.62 -2.36 -9.04
C TRP A 55 -3.46 -2.24 -10.56
N ALA A 56 -4.01 -1.19 -11.15
CA ALA A 56 -3.95 -0.97 -12.59
C ALA A 56 -2.86 0.05 -12.93
N VAL A 57 -2.02 -0.30 -13.91
CA VAL A 57 -1.01 0.62 -14.47
C VAL A 57 -1.31 0.90 -15.93
N ASP A 58 -1.37 2.17 -16.28
CA ASP A 58 -1.50 2.61 -17.67
C ASP A 58 -0.16 2.46 -18.41
N PRO A 59 -0.15 1.93 -19.65
CA PRO A 59 1.08 1.72 -20.41
C PRO A 59 1.74 3.01 -20.91
N ILE A 60 1.00 4.12 -20.98
CA ILE A 60 1.49 5.43 -21.42
C ILE A 60 2.10 6.15 -20.21
N PRO A 61 3.41 6.48 -20.20
CA PRO A 61 4.02 7.22 -19.11
C PRO A 61 3.61 8.71 -19.12
N LEU A 62 3.68 9.36 -17.96
CA LEU A 62 3.60 10.82 -17.85
C LEU A 62 5.01 11.42 -17.94
N LEU A 63 5.20 12.46 -18.75
CA LEU A 63 6.50 13.14 -18.91
C LEU A 63 6.52 14.48 -18.17
N ILE A 64 7.63 14.75 -17.47
CA ILE A 64 7.97 16.04 -16.86
C ILE A 64 9.43 16.37 -17.22
N THR A 65 9.69 17.62 -17.58
CA THR A 65 11.05 18.05 -17.95
C THR A 65 11.96 18.18 -16.73
N SER A 66 13.27 18.21 -16.95
CA SER A 66 14.24 18.42 -15.86
C SER A 66 14.03 19.76 -15.15
N GLU A 67 13.67 20.81 -15.88
CA GLU A 67 13.45 22.16 -15.35
C GLU A 67 12.16 22.23 -14.52
N GLU A 68 11.06 21.65 -15.02
CA GLU A 68 9.81 21.55 -14.27
C GLU A 68 10.03 20.75 -12.97
N TRP A 69 10.79 19.65 -13.04
CA TRP A 69 11.07 18.83 -11.88
C TRP A 69 11.97 19.52 -10.86
N ALA A 70 12.96 20.31 -11.28
CA ALA A 70 13.86 21.02 -10.37
C ALA A 70 13.12 21.99 -9.42
N VAL A 71 12.04 22.62 -9.91
CA VAL A 71 11.16 23.46 -9.08
C VAL A 71 10.44 22.63 -8.02
N ILE A 72 9.90 21.47 -8.42
CA ILE A 72 9.23 20.55 -7.50
C ILE A 72 10.22 20.02 -6.47
N GLU A 73 11.40 19.59 -6.91
CA GLU A 73 12.48 19.05 -6.07
C GLU A 73 12.89 20.06 -4.97
N THR A 74 13.20 21.29 -5.35
CA THR A 74 13.58 22.35 -4.39
C THR A 74 12.43 22.67 -3.42
N GLY A 75 11.20 22.75 -3.93
CA GLY A 75 10.02 23.04 -3.11
C GLY A 75 9.66 21.93 -2.13
N LEU A 76 9.79 20.66 -2.53
CA LEU A 76 9.57 19.50 -1.66
C LEU A 76 10.63 19.41 -0.57
N GLU A 77 11.89 19.69 -0.88
CA GLU A 77 12.98 19.74 0.11
C GLU A 77 12.70 20.82 1.17
N GLN A 78 12.40 22.06 0.75
CA GLN A 78 12.07 23.16 1.66
C GLN A 78 10.88 22.81 2.55
N ARG A 79 9.82 22.23 1.96
CA ARG A 79 8.61 21.86 2.69
C ARG A 79 8.89 20.79 3.74
N ALA A 80 9.70 19.77 3.42
CA ALA A 80 10.10 18.75 4.39
C ALA A 80 10.91 19.35 5.56
N ARG A 81 11.85 20.27 5.28
CA ARG A 81 12.60 21.03 6.31
C ARG A 81 11.65 21.81 7.22
N LEU A 82 10.69 22.53 6.64
CA LEU A 82 9.69 23.30 7.37
C LEU A 82 8.86 22.42 8.31
N LEU A 83 8.31 21.31 7.80
CA LEU A 83 7.47 20.42 8.61
C LEU A 83 8.26 19.71 9.70
N ASN A 84 9.54 19.37 9.45
CA ASN A 84 10.42 18.83 10.48
C ASN A 84 10.67 19.83 11.62
N LEU A 85 10.94 21.10 11.30
CA LEU A 85 11.11 22.15 12.31
C LEU A 85 9.81 22.40 13.08
N LEU A 86 8.67 22.38 12.39
CA LEU A 86 7.36 22.51 13.03
C LEU A 86 7.10 21.36 14.01
N LEU A 87 7.40 20.11 13.65
CA LEU A 87 7.27 18.98 14.57
C LEU A 87 8.17 19.12 15.80
N ALA A 88 9.44 19.51 15.60
CA ALA A 88 10.36 19.76 16.69
C ALA A 88 9.87 20.87 17.63
N ASP A 89 9.26 21.94 17.10
CA ASP A 89 8.67 23.01 17.89
C ASP A 89 7.44 22.53 18.67
N LEU A 90 6.51 21.84 17.99
CA LEU A 90 5.23 21.38 18.53
C LEU A 90 5.36 20.32 19.63
N TYR A 91 6.45 19.54 19.64
CA TYR A 91 6.75 18.59 20.71
C TYR A 91 7.86 19.04 21.66
N GLY A 92 8.39 20.26 21.47
CA GLY A 92 9.46 20.84 22.27
C GLY A 92 9.08 22.23 22.84
N PRO A 93 9.67 23.32 22.35
CA PRO A 93 9.52 24.65 22.95
C PRO A 93 8.15 25.33 22.75
N HIS A 94 7.33 24.88 21.79
CA HIS A 94 6.05 25.47 21.42
C HIS A 94 6.13 26.97 21.07
N SER A 95 7.19 27.41 20.41
CA SER A 95 7.44 28.82 20.10
C SER A 95 6.43 29.39 19.11
N VAL A 96 5.97 28.60 18.12
CA VAL A 96 5.01 29.09 17.11
C VAL A 96 3.64 29.37 17.72
N ILE A 97 3.25 28.61 18.75
CA ILE A 97 2.00 28.82 19.49
C ILE A 97 2.17 29.99 20.46
N ARG A 98 3.27 30.04 21.23
CA ARG A 98 3.54 31.12 22.21
C ARG A 98 3.64 32.51 21.57
N GLN A 99 4.14 32.58 20.34
CA GLN A 99 4.26 33.82 19.58
C GLN A 99 2.97 34.18 18.81
N GLY A 100 1.93 33.35 18.87
CA GLY A 100 0.65 33.59 18.18
C GLY A 100 0.70 33.38 16.67
N LEU A 101 1.74 32.71 16.14
CA LEU A 101 1.83 32.36 14.71
C LEU A 101 0.89 31.20 14.36
N LEU A 102 0.64 30.33 15.32
CA LEU A 102 -0.26 29.19 15.18
C LEU A 102 -1.30 29.16 16.32
N PRO A 103 -2.60 29.06 16.01
CA PRO A 103 -3.64 28.93 17.01
C PRO A 103 -3.54 27.61 17.79
N ALA A 104 -3.72 27.68 19.11
CA ALA A 104 -3.63 26.51 19.98
C ALA A 104 -4.76 25.49 19.71
N GLU A 105 -5.97 25.97 19.36
CA GLU A 105 -7.12 25.10 19.08
C GLU A 105 -6.88 24.23 17.84
N LEU A 106 -6.16 24.74 16.84
CA LEU A 106 -5.83 23.99 15.63
C LEU A 106 -4.96 22.77 15.93
N ILE A 107 -4.10 22.86 16.95
CA ILE A 107 -3.19 21.77 17.33
C ILE A 107 -3.81 20.86 18.40
N TYR A 108 -4.23 21.44 19.53
CA TYR A 108 -4.60 20.64 20.70
C TYR A 108 -5.96 19.94 20.58
N ALA A 109 -6.82 20.37 19.64
CA ALA A 109 -8.05 19.68 19.31
C ALA A 109 -7.86 18.56 18.28
N HIS A 110 -6.73 18.55 17.56
CA HIS A 110 -6.48 17.56 16.51
C HIS A 110 -6.02 16.22 17.13
N PRO A 111 -6.65 15.08 16.79
CA PRO A 111 -6.34 13.78 17.40
C PRO A 111 -4.92 13.28 17.07
N GLY A 112 -4.34 13.74 15.95
CA GLY A 112 -2.94 13.45 15.61
C GLY A 112 -1.89 14.16 16.47
N PHE A 113 -2.27 15.08 17.37
CA PHE A 113 -1.35 15.64 18.36
C PHE A 113 -1.24 14.71 19.57
N LEU A 114 -0.16 13.95 19.65
CA LEU A 114 0.06 12.97 20.71
C LEU A 114 0.81 13.60 21.87
N ARG A 115 0.08 13.98 22.94
CA ARG A 115 0.69 14.57 24.15
C ARG A 115 1.82 13.73 24.73
N SER A 116 1.69 12.39 24.66
CA SER A 116 2.72 11.45 25.09
C SER A 116 4.04 11.60 24.31
N CYS A 117 4.04 12.15 23.10
CA CYS A 117 5.25 12.37 22.31
C CYS A 117 6.02 13.64 22.71
N HIS A 118 5.55 14.45 23.66
CA HIS A 118 6.29 15.63 24.14
C HIS A 118 7.69 15.23 24.64
N GLN A 119 8.73 15.86 24.11
CA GLN A 119 10.15 15.58 24.41
C GLN A 119 10.53 14.10 24.25
N SER A 120 9.89 13.37 23.33
CA SER A 120 10.19 11.96 23.09
C SER A 120 11.52 11.72 22.37
N LEU A 121 12.00 12.74 21.65
CA LEU A 121 13.28 12.75 20.93
C LEU A 121 14.23 13.77 21.56
N ALA A 122 15.53 13.49 21.46
CA ALA A 122 16.56 14.43 21.91
C ALA A 122 16.65 15.64 20.97
N GLU A 123 17.18 16.75 21.48
CA GLU A 123 17.39 17.96 20.68
C GLU A 123 18.32 17.67 19.47
N GLY A 124 17.96 18.21 18.31
CA GLY A 124 18.69 17.99 17.05
C GLY A 124 18.34 16.70 16.31
N GLN A 125 17.56 15.79 16.90
CA GLN A 125 17.06 14.62 16.17
C GLN A 125 15.95 15.00 15.18
N ARG A 126 15.91 14.29 14.04
CA ARG A 126 14.88 14.52 13.03
C ARG A 126 13.58 13.80 13.40
N TRP A 127 12.48 14.54 13.31
CA TRP A 127 11.13 14.01 13.49
C TRP A 127 10.60 13.41 12.19
N LEU A 128 10.87 14.08 11.08
CA LEU A 128 10.38 13.70 9.76
C LEU A 128 11.52 13.12 8.91
N ILE A 129 11.54 11.80 8.74
CA ILE A 129 12.55 11.11 7.93
C ILE A 129 12.06 10.94 6.49
N PHE A 130 10.81 10.53 6.32
CA PHE A 130 10.14 10.31 5.05
C PHE A 130 8.94 11.24 4.92
N HIS A 131 8.84 11.92 3.79
CA HIS A 131 7.73 12.82 3.53
C HIS A 131 7.19 12.52 2.15
N ALA A 132 5.87 12.38 2.03
CA ALA A 132 5.23 12.37 0.72
C ALA A 132 4.26 13.54 0.59
N VAL A 133 4.16 14.07 -0.62
CA VAL A 133 3.37 15.26 -0.91
C VAL A 133 2.48 15.00 -2.11
N ASP A 134 1.18 15.15 -1.92
CA ASP A 134 0.18 15.09 -2.98
C ASP A 134 0.17 16.44 -3.71
N LEU A 135 0.42 16.43 -5.01
CA LEU A 135 0.61 17.60 -5.88
C LEU A 135 -0.41 17.58 -7.02
N GLY A 136 -1.02 18.74 -7.25
CA GLY A 136 -1.85 19.01 -8.41
C GLY A 136 -1.16 20.00 -9.35
N ARG A 137 -1.22 19.75 -10.65
CA ARG A 137 -0.81 20.72 -11.66
C ARG A 137 -2.04 21.48 -12.14
N LEU A 138 -2.01 22.81 -12.05
CA LEU A 138 -3.08 23.70 -12.47
C LEU A 138 -3.06 23.94 -13.99
N PRO A 139 -4.15 24.48 -14.58
CA PRO A 139 -4.22 24.77 -16.02
C PRO A 139 -3.18 25.80 -16.49
N ASP A 140 -2.72 26.69 -15.60
CA ASP A 140 -1.64 27.65 -15.85
C ASP A 140 -0.24 27.00 -15.87
N GLY A 141 -0.15 25.70 -15.56
CA GLY A 141 1.07 24.92 -15.52
C GLY A 141 1.78 24.93 -14.17
N SER A 142 1.33 25.73 -13.20
CA SER A 142 1.91 25.79 -11.85
C SER A 142 1.48 24.59 -11.00
N PHE A 143 2.30 24.23 -10.01
CA PHE A 143 2.01 23.15 -9.08
C PHE A 143 1.47 23.70 -7.75
N ARG A 144 0.54 22.97 -7.14
CA ARG A 144 0.00 23.24 -5.80
C ARG A 144 0.01 21.97 -4.95
N VAL A 145 0.31 22.12 -3.66
CA VAL A 145 0.20 21.03 -2.68
C VAL A 145 -1.26 20.83 -2.29
N LEU A 146 -1.73 19.60 -2.46
CA LEU A 146 -3.06 19.14 -2.06
C LEU A 146 -3.05 18.50 -0.67
N GLY A 147 -1.90 17.99 -0.21
CA GLY A 147 -1.80 17.28 1.06
C GLY A 147 -0.39 16.82 1.37
N ASP A 148 -0.07 16.75 2.66
CA ASP A 148 1.17 16.18 3.18
C ASP A 148 0.88 14.83 3.85
N ARG A 149 1.82 13.90 3.71
CA ARG A 149 1.79 12.55 4.32
C ARG A 149 3.09 12.35 5.08
N THR A 150 2.99 12.30 6.40
CA THR A 150 4.11 12.35 7.35
C THR A 150 4.03 11.25 8.41
N GLN A 151 2.94 10.49 8.51
CA GLN A 151 2.90 9.31 9.39
C GLN A 151 3.63 8.11 8.77
N SER A 152 2.97 7.49 7.80
CA SER A 152 3.44 6.32 7.07
C SER A 152 3.09 6.48 5.58
N PRO A 153 3.80 7.37 4.86
CA PRO A 153 3.49 7.66 3.47
C PRO A 153 3.72 6.45 2.54
N SER A 154 2.67 5.96 1.89
CA SER A 154 2.74 4.91 0.86
C SER A 154 2.84 5.48 -0.55
N GLY A 155 3.42 4.70 -1.47
CA GLY A 155 3.43 4.92 -2.91
C GLY A 155 4.81 4.85 -3.59
N ALA A 156 5.91 4.94 -2.84
CA ALA A 156 7.26 4.91 -3.40
C ALA A 156 7.61 3.54 -4.01
N GLY A 157 7.23 2.45 -3.33
CA GLY A 157 7.39 1.09 -3.84
C GLY A 157 6.51 0.84 -5.08
N TYR A 158 5.29 1.39 -5.12
CA TYR A 158 4.44 1.32 -6.31
C TYR A 158 5.04 2.10 -7.49
N ALA A 159 5.61 3.29 -7.26
CA ALA A 159 6.27 4.06 -8.32
C ALA A 159 7.47 3.30 -8.92
N LEU A 160 8.26 2.64 -8.06
CA LEU A 160 9.38 1.80 -8.48
C LEU A 160 8.91 0.57 -9.26
N GLU A 161 7.89 -0.13 -8.78
CA GLU A 161 7.36 -1.33 -9.42
C GLU A 161 6.72 -1.01 -10.78
N ASN A 162 5.98 0.11 -10.88
CA ASN A 162 5.44 0.60 -12.14
C ASN A 162 6.56 0.77 -13.20
N ARG A 163 7.67 1.43 -12.83
CA ARG A 163 8.84 1.62 -13.71
C ARG A 163 9.44 0.28 -14.15
N ILE A 164 9.56 -0.69 -13.25
CA ILE A 164 10.16 -2.00 -13.55
C ILE A 164 9.26 -2.82 -14.47
N ILE A 165 7.96 -2.90 -14.19
CA ILE A 165 7.00 -3.66 -15.00
C ILE A 165 6.86 -3.04 -16.38
N LEU A 166 6.72 -1.72 -16.48
CA LEU A 166 6.60 -1.06 -17.78
C LEU A 166 7.88 -1.19 -18.60
N ALA A 167 9.07 -1.11 -17.99
CA ALA A 167 10.32 -1.36 -18.69
C ALA A 167 10.44 -2.82 -19.20
N ARG A 168 9.84 -3.79 -18.50
CA ARG A 168 9.78 -5.20 -18.95
C ARG A 168 8.78 -5.38 -20.11
N ALA A 169 7.59 -4.78 -20.01
CA ALA A 169 6.55 -4.90 -21.03
C ALA A 169 6.85 -4.11 -22.30
N LEU A 170 7.44 -2.92 -22.17
CA LEU A 170 7.72 -1.95 -23.24
C LEU A 170 9.24 -1.70 -23.39
N PRO A 171 10.06 -2.73 -23.64
CA PRO A 171 11.52 -2.61 -23.55
C PRO A 171 12.12 -1.64 -24.58
N ASN A 172 11.53 -1.53 -25.78
CA ASN A 172 12.00 -0.60 -26.80
C ASN A 172 11.74 0.86 -26.42
N LEU A 173 10.61 1.13 -25.75
CA LEU A 173 10.25 2.46 -25.30
C LEU A 173 11.15 2.92 -24.13
N TYR A 174 11.47 2.02 -23.20
CA TYR A 174 12.23 2.35 -22.00
C TYR A 174 13.76 2.30 -22.17
N ARG A 175 14.27 1.56 -23.16
CA ARG A 175 15.72 1.40 -23.36
C ARG A 175 16.42 2.71 -23.74
N ASP A 176 15.79 3.48 -24.63
CA ASP A 176 16.38 4.69 -25.21
C ASP A 176 15.84 5.97 -24.54
N ALA A 177 14.89 5.84 -23.61
CA ALA A 177 14.33 6.96 -22.88
C ALA A 177 15.35 7.61 -21.94
N PRO A 178 15.52 8.94 -21.97
CA PRO A 178 16.45 9.64 -21.10
C PRO A 178 15.85 9.82 -19.71
N LEU A 179 15.87 8.78 -18.88
CA LEU A 179 15.21 8.77 -17.58
C LEU A 179 16.19 8.98 -16.42
N ARG A 180 15.83 9.83 -15.45
CA ARG A 180 16.53 9.88 -14.15
C ARG A 180 16.28 8.60 -13.33
N ARG A 181 17.25 8.21 -12.50
CA ARG A 181 17.25 6.95 -11.74
C ARG A 181 16.56 7.07 -10.38
N LEU A 182 15.49 6.28 -10.18
CA LEU A 182 14.81 6.14 -8.90
C LEU A 182 15.65 5.43 -7.82
N ALA A 183 16.53 4.50 -8.21
CA ALA A 183 17.33 3.71 -7.27
C ALA A 183 18.19 4.55 -6.31
N SER A 184 18.67 5.72 -6.77
CA SER A 184 19.47 6.65 -5.96
C SER A 184 18.73 7.20 -4.72
N PHE A 185 17.40 7.26 -4.79
CA PHE A 185 16.55 7.65 -3.66
C PHE A 185 16.44 6.52 -2.63
N LEU A 186 16.24 5.27 -3.09
CA LEU A 186 16.17 4.08 -2.23
C LEU A 186 17.53 3.80 -1.54
N GLU A 187 18.65 4.05 -2.26
CA GLU A 187 19.99 4.00 -1.66
C GLU A 187 20.17 5.02 -0.54
N ALA A 188 19.67 6.26 -0.74
CA ALA A 188 19.68 7.30 0.28
C ALA A 188 18.78 6.92 1.46
N GLU A 189 17.60 6.38 1.22
CA GLU A 189 16.69 5.86 2.24
C GLU A 189 17.37 4.78 3.10
N ARG A 190 18.02 3.79 2.47
CA ARG A 190 18.75 2.75 3.19
C ARG A 190 19.89 3.33 4.04
N ALA A 191 20.67 4.26 3.48
CA ALA A 191 21.77 4.91 4.19
C ALA A 191 21.28 5.75 5.39
N THR A 192 20.19 6.49 5.20
CA THR A 192 19.56 7.27 6.26
C THR A 192 19.01 6.39 7.37
N LEU A 193 18.31 5.29 7.04
CA LEU A 193 17.84 4.36 8.06
C LEU A 193 18.99 3.79 8.90
N ALA A 194 20.11 3.42 8.25
CA ALA A 194 21.28 2.94 8.96
C ALA A 194 21.91 4.02 9.87
N SER A 195 21.93 5.29 9.45
CA SER A 195 22.52 6.37 10.23
C SER A 195 21.71 6.79 11.46
N LEU A 196 20.43 6.41 11.55
CA LEU A 196 19.57 6.71 12.71
C LEU A 196 19.88 5.87 13.96
N ALA A 197 20.64 4.77 13.83
CA ALA A 197 20.95 3.90 14.96
C ALA A 197 21.78 4.63 16.03
N TYR A 198 21.46 4.46 17.31
CA TYR A 198 22.14 5.15 18.42
C TYR A 198 23.43 4.49 18.92
N ARG A 199 23.63 3.20 18.64
CA ARG A 199 24.69 2.39 19.27
C ARG A 199 25.46 1.57 18.26
N ASN A 200 24.75 0.85 17.39
CA ASN A 200 25.33 -0.08 16.43
C ASN A 200 25.46 0.58 15.04
N HIS A 201 26.39 1.52 14.91
CA HIS A 201 26.53 2.32 13.69
C HIS A 201 27.13 1.54 12.50
N GLU A 202 27.86 0.45 12.74
CA GLU A 202 28.51 -0.31 11.66
C GLU A 202 27.55 -1.21 10.91
N GLN A 203 26.66 -1.93 11.62
CA GLN A 203 25.69 -2.85 11.04
C GLN A 203 24.38 -2.85 11.86
N PRO A 204 23.59 -1.76 11.80
CA PRO A 204 22.36 -1.66 12.57
C PRO A 204 21.32 -2.67 12.09
N HIS A 205 20.60 -3.28 13.03
CA HIS A 205 19.45 -4.10 12.69
C HIS A 205 18.23 -3.21 12.47
N VAL A 206 17.89 -3.02 11.20
CA VAL A 206 16.76 -2.21 10.75
C VAL A 206 15.59 -3.13 10.38
N VAL A 207 14.41 -2.85 10.92
CA VAL A 207 13.17 -3.61 10.64
C VAL A 207 12.09 -2.71 10.06
N LEU A 208 11.19 -3.28 9.26
CA LEU A 208 9.99 -2.61 8.75
C LEU A 208 8.77 -3.11 9.52
N LEU A 209 8.18 -2.25 10.35
CA LEU A 209 6.97 -2.58 11.14
C LEU A 209 5.71 -2.39 10.30
N THR A 210 4.99 -3.47 10.03
CA THR A 210 3.76 -3.48 9.23
C THR A 210 2.52 -3.77 10.09
N PRO A 211 1.35 -3.17 9.78
CA PRO A 211 0.07 -3.56 10.37
C PRO A 211 -0.44 -4.94 9.90
N GLY A 212 0.29 -5.59 8.97
CA GLY A 212 0.01 -6.95 8.53
C GLY A 212 -0.77 -7.05 7.20
N PRO A 213 -1.07 -8.28 6.74
CA PRO A 213 -1.55 -8.57 5.39
C PRO A 213 -2.91 -7.97 4.99
N LEU A 214 -3.71 -7.57 5.98
CA LEU A 214 -5.03 -7.00 5.76
C LEU A 214 -4.98 -5.51 5.41
N ASN A 215 -3.82 -4.87 5.53
CA ASN A 215 -3.64 -3.47 5.16
C ASN A 215 -3.63 -3.29 3.63
N GLU A 216 -4.15 -2.13 3.18
CA GLU A 216 -4.25 -1.77 1.77
C GLU A 216 -2.89 -1.67 1.05
N SER A 217 -1.84 -1.26 1.76
CA SER A 217 -0.50 -1.03 1.23
C SER A 217 0.49 -2.15 1.61
N TYR A 218 0.01 -3.30 2.11
CA TYR A 218 0.88 -4.39 2.57
C TYR A 218 1.84 -4.90 1.49
N PHE A 219 1.40 -4.94 0.23
CA PHE A 219 2.26 -5.28 -0.90
C PHE A 219 3.53 -4.41 -0.91
N GLU A 220 3.36 -3.08 -0.79
CA GLU A 220 4.48 -2.15 -0.78
C GLU A 220 5.39 -2.38 0.43
N HIS A 221 4.82 -2.71 1.59
CA HIS A 221 5.62 -2.98 2.79
C HIS A 221 6.54 -4.17 2.57
N ALA A 222 6.01 -5.29 2.08
CA ALA A 222 6.80 -6.48 1.78
C ALA A 222 7.81 -6.23 0.64
N TYR A 223 7.39 -5.48 -0.38
CA TYR A 223 8.24 -5.12 -1.50
C TYR A 223 9.44 -4.27 -1.07
N LEU A 224 9.21 -3.20 -0.31
CA LEU A 224 10.27 -2.32 0.19
C LEU A 224 11.16 -3.01 1.22
N ALA A 225 10.59 -3.86 2.09
CA ALA A 225 11.38 -4.67 3.03
C ALA A 225 12.39 -5.53 2.27
N ASN A 226 11.96 -6.25 1.23
CA ASN A 226 12.87 -7.05 0.39
C ASN A 226 13.88 -6.17 -0.35
N TYR A 227 13.42 -5.10 -1.01
CA TYR A 227 14.28 -4.22 -1.82
C TYR A 227 15.38 -3.53 -0.99
N LEU A 228 15.06 -3.11 0.23
CA LEU A 228 15.98 -2.45 1.17
C LEU A 228 16.74 -3.45 2.06
N SER A 229 16.42 -4.75 1.95
CA SER A 229 16.97 -5.83 2.79
C SER A 229 16.71 -5.62 4.30
N LEU A 230 15.45 -5.32 4.65
CA LEU A 230 14.95 -5.13 6.00
C LEU A 230 14.11 -6.33 6.44
N SER A 231 14.15 -6.68 7.73
CA SER A 231 13.23 -7.67 8.30
C SER A 231 11.80 -7.09 8.34
N LEU A 232 10.83 -7.77 7.71
CA LEU A 232 9.42 -7.41 7.82
C LEU A 232 8.84 -7.97 9.12
N VAL A 233 8.31 -7.10 9.98
CA VAL A 233 7.84 -7.48 11.33
C VAL A 233 6.46 -6.92 11.63
N GLU A 234 5.66 -7.65 12.39
CA GLU A 234 4.42 -7.16 12.98
C GLU A 234 4.65 -6.75 14.45
N GLY A 235 3.70 -6.02 15.05
CA GLY A 235 3.84 -5.54 16.43
C GLY A 235 4.08 -6.67 17.44
N GLU A 236 3.49 -7.84 17.20
CA GLU A 236 3.67 -9.04 18.00
C GLU A 236 5.02 -9.73 17.79
N ASP A 237 5.78 -9.45 16.74
CA ASP A 237 7.13 -10.01 16.56
C ASP A 237 8.15 -9.32 17.48
N LEU A 238 7.81 -8.12 17.95
CA LEU A 238 8.65 -7.28 18.77
C LEU A 238 8.30 -7.40 20.26
N ALA A 239 9.30 -7.20 21.11
CA ALA A 239 9.14 -7.13 22.56
C ALA A 239 10.03 -6.02 23.12
N VAL A 240 9.50 -5.24 24.06
CA VAL A 240 10.27 -4.21 24.76
C VAL A 240 10.77 -4.74 26.09
N ARG A 241 12.09 -4.64 26.32
CA ARG A 241 12.75 -5.03 27.58
C ARG A 241 13.90 -4.08 27.88
N ASP A 242 13.99 -3.62 29.13
CA ASP A 242 15.04 -2.71 29.62
C ASP A 242 15.22 -1.46 28.73
N GLY A 243 14.09 -0.89 28.30
CA GLY A 243 14.05 0.29 27.44
C GLY A 243 14.54 0.07 26.01
N ARG A 244 14.64 -1.18 25.54
CA ARG A 244 15.05 -1.54 24.17
C ARG A 244 14.02 -2.44 23.48
N VAL A 245 14.02 -2.41 22.14
CA VAL A 245 13.19 -3.29 21.32
C VAL A 245 13.99 -4.51 20.89
N TRP A 246 13.34 -5.67 20.97
CA TRP A 246 13.89 -6.97 20.59
C TRP A 246 12.96 -7.66 19.61
N LEU A 247 13.53 -8.27 18.56
CA LEU A 247 12.84 -9.19 17.66
C LEU A 247 12.85 -10.60 18.28
N LYS A 248 11.68 -11.25 18.34
CA LYS A 248 11.50 -12.61 18.82
C LYS A 248 11.78 -13.63 17.70
N THR A 249 12.98 -14.19 17.71
CA THR A 249 13.37 -15.26 16.78
C THR A 249 13.38 -16.63 17.46
N LEU A 250 13.42 -17.71 16.66
CA LEU A 250 13.59 -19.07 17.19
C LEU A 250 14.90 -19.22 17.98
N GLY A 251 15.96 -18.51 17.58
CA GLY A 251 17.24 -18.47 18.27
C GLY A 251 17.26 -17.58 19.52
N GLY A 252 16.17 -16.90 19.86
CA GLY A 252 16.05 -16.00 21.00
C GLY A 252 15.80 -14.54 20.60
N LEU A 253 16.12 -13.62 21.51
CA LEU A 253 15.88 -12.18 21.33
C LEU A 253 17.05 -11.53 20.60
N ARG A 254 16.74 -10.82 19.50
CA ARG A 254 17.73 -10.03 18.75
C ARG A 254 17.44 -8.54 18.89
N PRO A 255 18.43 -7.69 19.19
CA PRO A 255 18.18 -6.26 19.35
C PRO A 255 17.75 -5.64 18.02
N VAL A 256 16.83 -4.67 18.08
CA VAL A 256 16.40 -3.86 16.95
C VAL A 256 16.87 -2.43 17.20
N ASP A 257 17.64 -1.87 16.26
CA ASP A 257 18.22 -0.54 16.39
C ASP A 257 17.31 0.54 15.78
N VAL A 258 16.67 0.23 14.65
CA VAL A 258 15.85 1.18 13.89
C VAL A 258 14.58 0.50 13.36
N ILE A 259 13.45 1.19 13.48
CA ILE A 259 12.15 0.75 12.96
C ILE A 259 11.69 1.73 11.88
N LEU A 260 11.62 1.27 10.62
CA LEU A 260 10.82 1.92 9.59
C LEU A 260 9.36 1.54 9.81
N ARG A 261 8.55 2.47 10.34
CA ARG A 261 7.16 2.15 10.65
C ARG A 261 6.25 2.35 9.44
N ARG A 262 5.30 1.42 9.29
CA ARG A 262 4.14 1.53 8.40
C ARG A 262 2.80 1.50 9.15
N VAL A 263 2.86 1.67 10.47
CA VAL A 263 1.72 1.71 11.38
C VAL A 263 1.45 3.16 11.78
N ALA A 264 0.18 3.56 11.83
CA ALA A 264 -0.24 4.90 12.27
C ALA A 264 0.18 5.18 13.72
N ASP A 265 0.35 6.46 14.06
CA ASP A 265 0.99 6.87 15.32
C ASP A 265 0.33 6.25 16.56
N ASP A 266 -0.99 6.42 16.70
CA ASP A 266 -1.77 6.00 17.86
C ASP A 266 -1.76 4.49 18.08
N TYR A 267 -1.65 3.70 17.00
CA TYR A 267 -1.63 2.25 17.08
C TYR A 267 -0.26 1.67 17.49
N CYS A 268 0.81 2.46 17.54
CA CYS A 268 2.17 1.95 17.73
C CYS A 268 2.49 1.45 19.15
N ASP A 269 1.82 1.98 20.19
CA ASP A 269 2.05 1.57 21.58
C ASP A 269 0.74 1.50 22.38
N PRO A 270 0.24 0.30 22.71
CA PRO A 270 -0.99 0.16 23.48
C PRO A 270 -0.89 0.58 24.95
N LEU A 271 0.31 0.73 25.52
CA LEU A 271 0.44 1.15 26.93
C LEU A 271 0.27 2.66 27.11
N GLU A 272 0.69 3.46 26.13
CA GLU A 272 0.74 4.92 26.26
C GLU A 272 -0.11 5.69 25.25
N LEU A 273 -0.50 5.06 24.15
CA LEU A 273 -1.26 5.70 23.08
C LEU A 273 -2.67 5.11 23.04
N ARG A 274 -2.84 3.97 22.37
CA ARG A 274 -4.16 3.37 22.13
C ARG A 274 -4.29 1.98 22.73
N GLY A 275 -4.98 1.88 23.87
CA GLY A 275 -5.09 0.66 24.69
C GLY A 275 -5.73 -0.56 24.02
N ASP A 276 -6.56 -0.37 23.01
CA ASP A 276 -7.18 -1.44 22.21
C ASP A 276 -6.37 -1.82 20.96
N SER A 277 -5.19 -1.22 20.74
CA SER A 277 -4.36 -1.53 19.58
C SER A 277 -3.71 -2.92 19.70
N LEU A 278 -3.83 -3.70 18.63
CA LEU A 278 -3.11 -4.98 18.44
C LEU A 278 -1.97 -4.88 17.40
N LEU A 279 -1.78 -3.70 16.79
CA LEU A 279 -0.82 -3.53 15.69
C LEU A 279 0.58 -3.10 16.17
N GLY A 280 0.64 -2.45 17.32
CA GLY A 280 1.86 -1.91 17.91
C GLY A 280 2.55 -2.86 18.88
N THR A 281 3.58 -2.34 19.55
CA THR A 281 4.35 -3.11 20.53
C THR A 281 4.25 -2.40 21.89
N PRO A 282 3.78 -3.09 22.96
CA PRO A 282 3.68 -2.51 24.29
C PRO A 282 5.02 -1.92 24.78
N GLY A 283 5.02 -0.63 25.15
CA GLY A 283 6.19 0.07 25.68
C GLY A 283 7.15 0.64 24.63
N LEU A 284 6.77 0.61 23.35
CA LEU A 284 7.58 1.13 22.24
C LEU A 284 7.93 2.61 22.43
N LEU A 285 6.98 3.45 22.86
CA LEU A 285 7.23 4.87 23.07
C LEU A 285 8.25 5.10 24.20
N GLN A 286 8.19 4.30 25.25
CA GLN A 286 9.19 4.34 26.31
C GLN A 286 10.59 3.92 25.83
N ALA A 287 10.68 2.93 24.94
CA ALA A 287 11.95 2.53 24.34
C ALA A 287 12.56 3.64 23.46
N VAL A 288 11.73 4.39 22.74
CA VAL A 288 12.16 5.59 21.98
C VAL A 288 12.74 6.65 22.92
N ARG A 289 12.01 7.01 23.98
CA ARG A 289 12.47 8.00 24.97
C ARG A 289 13.79 7.62 25.64
N CYS A 290 14.03 6.33 25.84
CA CYS A 290 15.28 5.82 26.41
C CYS A 290 16.45 5.78 25.41
N GLY A 291 16.24 6.18 24.15
CA GLY A 291 17.24 6.02 23.08
C GLY A 291 17.58 4.55 22.81
N GLY A 292 16.64 3.64 23.07
CA GLY A 292 16.80 2.21 22.85
C GLY A 292 16.48 1.75 21.45
N VAL A 293 15.73 2.56 20.69
CA VAL A 293 15.38 2.33 19.28
C VAL A 293 15.10 3.67 18.59
N ALA A 294 15.48 3.83 17.33
CA ALA A 294 15.04 4.95 16.50
C ALA A 294 13.81 4.56 15.65
N ILE A 295 12.87 5.49 15.43
CA ILE A 295 11.69 5.23 14.59
C ILE A 295 11.67 6.22 13.43
N ALA A 296 11.51 5.71 12.22
CA ALA A 296 11.33 6.48 11.01
C ALA A 296 9.92 6.24 10.44
N ASN A 297 9.02 7.22 10.38
CA ASN A 297 9.08 8.55 11.00
C ASN A 297 8.85 8.51 12.51
N ALA A 298 9.27 9.56 13.22
CA ALA A 298 8.99 9.69 14.64
C ALA A 298 7.48 9.62 14.94
N LEU A 299 7.15 9.16 16.14
CA LEU A 299 5.76 9.11 16.62
C LEU A 299 5.25 10.53 16.87
N GLY A 300 4.02 10.80 16.45
CA GLY A 300 3.38 12.10 16.53
C GLY A 300 3.50 12.93 15.25
N GLY A 301 4.11 12.39 14.20
CA GLY A 301 4.22 13.01 12.87
C GLY A 301 2.87 13.33 12.22
N GLY A 302 1.78 12.70 12.65
CA GLY A 302 0.44 12.89 12.08
C GLY A 302 -0.18 14.26 12.29
N ILE A 303 0.30 15.05 13.27
CA ILE A 303 -0.22 16.41 13.49
C ILE A 303 0.04 17.35 12.31
N VAL A 304 1.15 17.16 11.59
CA VAL A 304 1.47 18.01 10.44
C VAL A 304 0.76 17.62 9.14
N GLU A 305 -0.06 16.56 9.16
CA GLU A 305 -1.04 16.28 8.08
C GLU A 305 -2.34 17.08 8.24
N ASN A 306 -2.49 17.85 9.33
CA ASN A 306 -3.68 18.66 9.59
C ASN A 306 -3.92 19.68 8.48
N ALA A 307 -5.04 19.54 7.77
CA ALA A 307 -5.40 20.38 6.62
C ALA A 307 -5.46 21.88 6.97
N GLY A 308 -5.76 22.25 8.22
CA GLY A 308 -5.79 23.66 8.65
C GLY A 308 -4.42 24.31 8.70
N LEU A 309 -3.32 23.54 8.81
CA LEU A 309 -1.96 24.09 8.80
C LEU A 309 -1.64 24.78 7.48
N MET A 310 -2.24 24.35 6.36
CA MET A 310 -1.99 24.92 5.03
C MET A 310 -2.20 26.43 4.98
N ALA A 311 -3.16 26.97 5.74
CA ALA A 311 -3.41 28.41 5.83
C ALA A 311 -2.25 29.18 6.49
N PHE A 312 -1.46 28.52 7.34
CA PHE A 312 -0.40 29.14 8.14
C PHE A 312 1.02 28.87 7.61
N LEU A 313 1.20 27.85 6.75
CA LEU A 313 2.52 27.44 6.24
C LEU A 313 3.34 28.58 5.62
N PRO A 314 2.79 29.51 4.82
CA PRO A 314 3.59 30.62 4.28
C PRO A 314 4.17 31.53 5.37
N SER A 315 3.41 31.79 6.44
CA SER A 315 3.88 32.58 7.58
C SER A 315 4.93 31.82 8.40
N LEU A 316 4.68 30.54 8.65
CA LEU A 316 5.59 29.66 9.37
C LEU A 316 6.92 29.48 8.61
N CYS A 317 6.89 29.40 7.29
CA CYS A 317 8.09 29.30 6.46
C CYS A 317 9.00 30.52 6.65
N ARG A 318 8.43 31.73 6.58
CA ARG A 318 9.18 32.96 6.81
C ARG A 318 9.75 33.05 8.22
N HIS A 319 9.03 32.55 9.22
CA HIS A 319 9.50 32.58 10.60
C HIS A 319 10.56 31.52 10.92
N LEU A 320 10.34 30.27 10.50
CA LEU A 320 11.19 29.12 10.87
C LEU A 320 12.39 28.95 9.94
N LEU A 321 12.24 29.28 8.65
CA LEU A 321 13.31 29.15 7.64
C LEU A 321 13.87 30.49 7.18
N GLY A 322 13.17 31.61 7.39
CA GLY A 322 13.57 32.90 6.82
C GLY A 322 13.36 32.99 5.31
N GLU A 323 12.57 32.08 4.74
CA GLU A 323 12.35 31.92 3.29
C GLU A 323 10.85 32.02 2.97
N ASP A 324 10.52 32.47 1.75
CA ASP A 324 9.15 32.34 1.23
C ASP A 324 8.87 30.90 0.80
N LEU A 325 7.63 30.44 0.98
CA LEU A 325 7.22 29.09 0.63
C LEU A 325 7.23 28.91 -0.90
N LEU A 326 8.12 28.06 -1.40
CA LEU A 326 8.34 27.84 -2.84
C LEU A 326 7.21 27.06 -3.50
N LEU A 327 6.62 26.10 -2.76
CA LEU A 327 5.55 25.23 -3.26
C LEU A 327 4.26 25.49 -2.47
N PRO A 328 3.41 26.43 -2.94
CA PRO A 328 2.21 26.82 -2.22
C PRO A 328 1.19 25.68 -2.17
N SER A 329 0.45 25.62 -1.06
CA SER A 329 -0.72 24.76 -0.94
C SER A 329 -1.91 25.36 -1.69
N ILE A 330 -2.96 24.57 -1.88
CA ILE A 330 -4.25 25.09 -2.35
C ILE A 330 -4.80 26.12 -1.36
N ASP A 331 -5.56 27.08 -1.86
CA ASP A 331 -6.15 28.12 -1.03
C ASP A 331 -7.00 27.46 0.05
N THR A 332 -6.70 27.79 1.30
CA THR A 332 -7.25 27.13 2.47
C THR A 332 -7.62 28.18 3.51
N TRP A 333 -8.86 28.11 3.99
CA TRP A 333 -9.45 28.98 5.00
C TRP A 333 -9.77 28.16 6.23
N TRP A 334 -9.20 28.50 7.38
CA TRP A 334 -9.47 27.80 8.63
C TRP A 334 -10.60 28.49 9.38
N CYS A 335 -11.72 27.81 9.55
CA CYS A 335 -12.92 28.39 10.15
C CYS A 335 -12.73 28.80 11.62
N GLY A 336 -11.60 28.48 12.26
CA GLY A 336 -11.28 29.03 13.58
C GLY A 336 -11.16 30.55 13.63
N THR A 337 -10.88 31.22 12.49
CA THR A 337 -10.96 32.68 12.40
C THR A 337 -12.34 33.13 11.93
N ALA A 338 -12.87 34.22 12.51
CA ALA A 338 -14.22 34.68 12.22
C ALA A 338 -14.39 35.20 10.77
N GLU A 339 -13.31 35.64 10.13
CA GLU A 339 -13.29 36.07 8.73
C GLU A 339 -13.34 34.87 7.79
N ASP A 340 -12.44 33.89 7.98
CA ASP A 340 -12.40 32.67 7.18
C ASP A 340 -13.69 31.86 7.34
N CYS A 341 -14.23 31.74 8.56
CA CYS A 341 -15.49 31.05 8.80
C CYS A 341 -16.64 31.68 8.01
N ARG A 342 -16.67 33.02 7.93
CA ARG A 342 -17.70 33.73 7.19
C ARG A 342 -17.57 33.47 5.69
N TYR A 343 -16.36 33.59 5.17
CA TYR A 343 -16.06 33.31 3.77
C TYR A 343 -16.48 31.88 3.39
N VAL A 344 -16.10 30.88 4.20
CA VAL A 344 -16.46 29.48 3.96
C VAL A 344 -17.97 29.25 3.97
N LEU A 345 -18.70 29.90 4.87
CA LEU A 345 -20.17 29.78 4.93
C LEU A 345 -20.87 30.47 3.74
N GLU A 346 -20.34 31.61 3.28
CA GLU A 346 -20.87 32.37 2.13
C GLU A 346 -20.60 31.66 0.80
N HIS A 347 -19.41 31.06 0.66
CA HIS A 347 -18.94 30.37 -0.55
C HIS A 347 -19.03 28.84 -0.46
N LEU A 348 -19.88 28.32 0.43
CA LEU A 348 -19.92 26.88 0.76
C LEU A 348 -20.07 25.99 -0.48
N SER A 349 -20.81 26.42 -1.52
CA SER A 349 -21.02 25.65 -2.75
C SER A 349 -19.84 25.60 -3.72
N GLU A 350 -18.82 26.45 -3.52
CA GLU A 350 -17.65 26.56 -4.40
C GLU A 350 -16.42 25.84 -3.81
N LEU A 351 -16.52 25.43 -2.55
CA LEU A 351 -15.41 24.91 -1.75
C LEU A 351 -15.56 23.42 -1.46
N THR A 352 -14.42 22.78 -1.20
CA THR A 352 -14.37 21.49 -0.50
C THR A 352 -14.17 21.74 0.98
N ILE A 353 -15.09 21.23 1.81
CA ILE A 353 -15.02 21.38 3.25
C ILE A 353 -14.43 20.12 3.86
N ARG A 354 -13.51 20.30 4.81
CA ARG A 354 -12.91 19.20 5.57
C ARG A 354 -13.02 19.48 7.05
N SER A 355 -13.17 18.40 7.80
CA SER A 355 -12.89 18.39 9.23
C SER A 355 -11.40 18.20 9.44
N ILE A 356 -10.85 18.83 10.47
CA ILE A 356 -9.50 18.52 10.97
C ILE A 356 -9.50 17.21 11.76
N LEU A 357 -10.67 16.67 12.13
CA LEU A 357 -10.77 15.37 12.77
C LEU A 357 -10.51 14.25 11.75
N THR A 358 -9.81 13.20 12.18
CA THR A 358 -9.46 12.06 11.35
C THR A 358 -10.68 11.18 11.05
N GLY A 359 -10.73 10.60 9.84
CA GLY A 359 -11.74 9.60 9.46
C GLY A 359 -13.03 10.17 8.87
N GLN A 360 -13.15 11.49 8.70
CA GLN A 360 -14.29 12.09 8.00
C GLN A 360 -13.97 12.33 6.53
N GLU A 361 -14.85 11.87 5.64
CA GLU A 361 -14.73 12.19 4.21
C GLU A 361 -14.97 13.70 3.98
N PRO A 362 -14.27 14.31 3.01
CA PRO A 362 -14.50 15.70 2.63
C PRO A 362 -15.90 15.90 2.06
N TRP A 363 -16.51 17.05 2.34
CA TRP A 363 -17.75 17.46 1.70
C TRP A 363 -17.44 18.32 0.47
N SER A 364 -17.88 17.87 -0.71
CA SER A 364 -17.91 18.73 -1.89
C SER A 364 -19.15 19.61 -1.81
N GLY A 365 -18.95 20.90 -1.53
CA GLY A 365 -20.04 21.85 -1.35
C GLY A 365 -20.98 21.97 -2.55
N ALA A 366 -20.47 21.73 -3.76
CA ALA A 366 -21.23 21.73 -5.00
C ALA A 366 -22.20 20.53 -5.13
N LEU A 367 -21.89 19.41 -4.46
CA LEU A 367 -22.64 18.15 -4.57
C LEU A 367 -23.63 17.94 -3.40
N LEU A 368 -23.60 18.80 -2.39
CA LEU A 368 -24.49 18.69 -1.23
C LEU A 368 -25.92 19.07 -1.60
N ASP A 369 -26.87 18.23 -1.19
CA ASP A 369 -28.28 18.61 -1.16
C ASP A 369 -28.55 19.67 -0.07
N LYS A 370 -29.73 20.28 -0.11
CA LYS A 370 -30.08 21.37 0.80
C LYS A 370 -30.02 20.94 2.27
N GLN A 371 -30.51 19.74 2.60
CA GLN A 371 -30.56 19.25 3.98
C GLN A 371 -29.15 19.00 4.53
N SER A 372 -28.28 18.37 3.73
CA SER A 372 -26.90 18.09 4.08
C SER A 372 -26.10 19.38 4.22
N LYS A 373 -26.37 20.37 3.36
CA LYS A 373 -25.78 21.71 3.44
C LYS A 373 -26.17 22.42 4.75
N ASP A 374 -27.45 22.44 5.10
CA ASP A 374 -27.94 23.05 6.34
C ASP A 374 -27.36 22.36 7.59
N ASN A 375 -27.25 21.02 7.56
CA ASN A 375 -26.61 20.24 8.61
C ASN A 375 -25.12 20.59 8.77
N LEU A 376 -24.38 20.67 7.66
CA LEU A 376 -22.96 21.04 7.67
C LEU A 376 -22.75 22.47 8.20
N ILE A 377 -23.59 23.41 7.78
CA ILE A 377 -23.56 24.80 8.30
C ILE A 377 -23.77 24.82 9.81
N ALA A 378 -24.73 24.05 10.33
CA ALA A 378 -24.98 23.96 11.76
C ALA A 378 -23.77 23.38 12.53
N GLN A 379 -23.11 22.35 11.96
CA GLN A 379 -21.89 21.77 12.54
C GLN A 379 -20.72 22.76 12.56
N ILE A 380 -20.48 23.46 11.44
CA ILE A 380 -19.43 24.49 11.36
C ILE A 380 -19.69 25.59 12.38
N LYS A 381 -20.92 26.11 12.48
CA LYS A 381 -21.25 27.17 13.45
C LYS A 381 -21.09 26.71 14.90
N ALA A 382 -21.32 25.44 15.19
CA ALA A 382 -21.18 24.89 16.54
C ALA A 382 -19.71 24.78 16.96
N ASN A 383 -18.82 24.32 16.06
CA ASN A 383 -17.40 24.10 16.37
C ASN A 383 -16.50 24.55 15.20
N PRO A 384 -16.39 25.86 14.94
CA PRO A 384 -15.81 26.35 13.69
C PRO A 384 -14.31 26.02 13.56
N HIS A 385 -13.57 26.02 14.67
CA HIS A 385 -12.15 25.64 14.70
C HIS A 385 -11.85 24.20 14.22
N LEU A 386 -12.86 23.33 14.12
CA LEU A 386 -12.69 21.96 13.63
C LEU A 386 -12.79 21.84 12.11
N PHE A 387 -13.11 22.93 11.38
CA PHE A 387 -13.38 22.88 9.95
C PHE A 387 -12.44 23.77 9.15
N VAL A 388 -12.17 23.35 7.92
CA VAL A 388 -11.44 24.11 6.91
C VAL A 388 -12.22 24.09 5.61
N GLY A 389 -12.24 25.22 4.91
CA GLY A 389 -12.63 25.29 3.51
C GLY A 389 -11.39 25.31 2.62
N GLN A 390 -11.43 24.58 1.50
CA GLN A 390 -10.36 24.56 0.51
C GLN A 390 -10.92 24.85 -0.88
N SER A 391 -10.14 25.55 -1.72
CA SER A 391 -10.52 25.77 -3.10
C SER A 391 -10.62 24.44 -3.86
N THR A 392 -11.59 24.37 -4.76
CA THR A 392 -11.71 23.27 -5.72
C THR A 392 -10.64 23.46 -6.80
N VAL A 393 -9.96 22.38 -7.20
CA VAL A 393 -8.85 22.45 -8.14
C VAL A 393 -9.18 21.67 -9.40
N ASP A 394 -9.20 22.38 -10.53
CA ASP A 394 -9.20 21.78 -11.86
C ASP A 394 -7.80 21.26 -12.18
N LEU A 395 -7.60 19.96 -11.97
CA LEU A 395 -6.33 19.29 -12.22
C LEU A 395 -6.06 19.16 -13.71
N SER A 396 -4.79 19.35 -14.10
CA SER A 396 -4.32 19.04 -15.45
C SER A 396 -4.61 17.58 -15.81
N THR A 397 -4.77 17.31 -17.11
CA THR A 397 -5.04 15.96 -17.61
C THR A 397 -3.80 15.33 -18.23
N ALA A 398 -3.76 14.00 -18.22
CA ALA A 398 -2.77 13.17 -18.89
C ALA A 398 -3.46 12.15 -19.81
N PRO A 399 -2.84 11.78 -20.95
CA PRO A 399 -3.37 10.75 -21.83
C PRO A 399 -3.37 9.39 -21.16
N CYS A 400 -4.50 8.70 -21.17
CA CYS A 400 -4.69 7.36 -20.63
C CYS A 400 -5.34 6.46 -21.68
N LEU A 401 -4.94 5.19 -21.70
CA LEU A 401 -5.50 4.16 -22.57
C LEU A 401 -6.74 3.57 -21.91
N GLU A 402 -7.91 3.82 -22.48
CA GLU A 402 -9.19 3.29 -22.03
C GLU A 402 -10.01 2.84 -23.24
N ASP A 403 -10.60 1.64 -23.19
CA ASP A 403 -11.47 1.09 -24.24
C ASP A 403 -10.93 1.29 -25.67
N SER A 404 -9.66 0.93 -25.88
CA SER A 404 -8.97 1.05 -27.18
C SER A 404 -8.77 2.49 -27.68
N GLN A 405 -8.85 3.47 -26.79
CA GLN A 405 -8.71 4.89 -27.12
C GLN A 405 -7.81 5.61 -26.12
N ILE A 406 -7.18 6.70 -26.57
CA ILE A 406 -6.40 7.59 -25.70
C ILE A 406 -7.29 8.75 -25.30
N VAL A 407 -7.66 8.80 -24.02
CA VAL A 407 -8.53 9.82 -23.45
C VAL A 407 -7.80 10.67 -22.41
N PRO A 408 -8.09 11.98 -22.31
CA PRO A 408 -7.51 12.82 -21.28
C PRO A 408 -8.19 12.55 -19.93
N ARG A 409 -7.40 12.21 -18.92
CA ARG A 409 -7.89 12.04 -17.54
C ARG A 409 -7.12 12.92 -16.57
N PRO A 410 -7.78 13.53 -15.57
CA PRO A 410 -7.08 14.36 -14.61
C PRO A 410 -6.05 13.54 -13.81
N ILE A 411 -4.93 14.17 -13.45
CA ILE A 411 -3.80 13.50 -12.80
C ILE A 411 -3.36 14.21 -11.52
N MET A 412 -2.99 13.41 -10.52
CA MET A 412 -2.36 13.84 -9.27
C MET A 412 -1.03 13.11 -9.10
N LEU A 413 -0.03 13.81 -8.58
CA LEU A 413 1.31 13.27 -8.35
C LEU A 413 1.57 13.17 -6.86
N ARG A 414 2.10 12.06 -6.39
CA ARG A 414 2.68 11.95 -5.04
C ARG A 414 4.20 11.94 -5.15
N GLY A 415 4.82 13.06 -4.78
CA GLY A 415 6.28 13.18 -4.66
C GLY A 415 6.76 12.63 -3.32
N PHE A 416 8.03 12.22 -3.25
CA PHE A 416 8.64 11.64 -2.05
C PHE A 416 9.97 12.31 -1.74
N ALA A 417 10.22 12.58 -0.46
CA ALA A 417 11.47 13.10 0.06
C ALA A 417 11.93 12.25 1.25
N VAL A 418 13.25 12.03 1.34
CA VAL A 418 13.89 11.33 2.45
C VAL A 418 14.96 12.21 3.06
N ALA A 419 15.04 12.26 4.38
CA ALA A 419 16.07 13.00 5.10
C ALA A 419 17.44 12.45 4.71
N VAL A 420 18.42 13.34 4.61
CA VAL A 420 19.84 13.01 4.49
C VAL A 420 20.62 13.84 5.51
N GLU A 421 21.94 13.70 5.59
CA GLU A 421 22.78 14.43 6.54
C GLU A 421 22.53 15.95 6.49
N ASP A 422 22.46 16.52 5.28
CA ASP A 422 22.18 17.94 5.06
C ASP A 422 20.88 18.12 4.26
N GLY A 423 19.74 18.06 4.95
CA GLY A 423 18.43 18.37 4.36
C GLY A 423 17.65 17.14 3.92
N TYR A 424 17.09 17.18 2.70
CA TYR A 424 16.27 16.11 2.13
C TYR A 424 16.67 15.82 0.69
N ARG A 425 16.62 14.55 0.30
CA ARG A 425 16.72 14.10 -1.09
C ARG A 425 15.33 13.76 -1.61
N VAL A 426 14.97 14.34 -2.74
CA VAL A 426 13.70 14.05 -3.42
C VAL A 426 13.90 12.91 -4.40
N MET A 427 12.92 12.00 -4.49
CA MET A 427 12.93 10.96 -5.50
C MET A 427 12.78 11.61 -6.88
N PRO A 428 13.63 11.32 -7.89
CA PRO A 428 13.49 11.89 -9.24
C PRO A 428 12.38 11.18 -10.03
N GLY A 429 11.15 11.25 -9.49
CA GLY A 429 9.94 10.58 -9.91
C GLY A 429 8.85 10.73 -8.84
N ALA A 430 7.65 10.27 -9.17
CA ALA A 430 6.49 10.36 -8.30
C ALA A 430 5.56 9.20 -8.60
N LEU A 431 4.66 8.89 -7.66
CA LEU A 431 3.52 8.05 -7.97
C LEU A 431 2.46 8.91 -8.65
N ALA A 432 2.27 8.74 -9.95
CA ALA A 432 1.20 9.38 -10.70
C ALA A 432 -0.10 8.55 -10.60
N ARG A 433 -1.19 9.19 -10.18
CA ARG A 433 -2.51 8.56 -10.09
C ARG A 433 -3.55 9.33 -10.91
N VAL A 434 -4.44 8.57 -11.53
CA VAL A 434 -5.49 9.02 -12.43
C VAL A 434 -6.85 8.54 -11.93
N SER A 435 -7.85 9.40 -11.99
CA SER A 435 -9.23 9.01 -11.70
C SER A 435 -9.87 8.31 -12.92
N PRO A 436 -10.47 7.13 -12.75
CA PRO A 436 -11.23 6.46 -13.82
C PRO A 436 -12.58 7.13 -14.14
N GLY A 437 -12.96 8.22 -13.45
CA GLY A 437 -14.22 8.94 -13.66
C GLY A 437 -14.13 10.44 -13.33
N LEU A 438 -15.24 11.17 -13.57
CA LEU A 438 -15.38 12.60 -13.27
C LEU A 438 -15.56 12.92 -11.77
N ASP A 439 -15.70 11.88 -10.93
CA ASP A 439 -15.78 12.04 -9.47
C ASP A 439 -14.44 12.52 -8.89
N ASP A 440 -14.51 13.19 -7.73
CA ASP A 440 -13.37 13.84 -7.05
C ASP A 440 -12.14 12.92 -7.02
N LEU A 441 -11.11 13.30 -7.78
CA LEU A 441 -9.84 12.59 -7.88
C LEU A 441 -9.23 12.25 -6.53
N ARG A 442 -9.46 13.07 -5.51
CA ARG A 442 -8.92 12.82 -4.17
C ARG A 442 -9.58 11.60 -3.52
N VAL A 443 -10.85 11.34 -3.81
CA VAL A 443 -11.62 10.19 -3.32
C VAL A 443 -11.34 8.94 -4.17
N SER A 444 -11.25 9.07 -5.49
CA SER A 444 -10.95 7.93 -6.37
C SER A 444 -9.51 7.41 -6.22
N VAL A 445 -8.57 8.30 -5.88
CA VAL A 445 -7.18 7.95 -5.55
C VAL A 445 -7.09 7.11 -4.27
N GLN A 446 -7.96 7.31 -3.28
CA GLN A 446 -8.03 6.46 -2.08
C GLN A 446 -8.72 5.11 -2.37
N LYS A 447 -9.54 5.02 -3.43
CA LYS A 447 -10.32 3.82 -3.79
C LYS A 447 -9.72 2.97 -4.92
N GLY A 448 -8.42 3.13 -5.20
CA GLY A 448 -7.69 2.30 -6.18
C GLY A 448 -7.81 2.76 -7.64
N GLY A 449 -7.41 4.01 -7.92
CA GLY A 449 -7.32 4.56 -9.28
C GLY A 449 -6.19 3.96 -10.14
N ILE A 450 -6.21 4.27 -11.44
CA ILE A 450 -5.17 3.85 -12.40
C ILE A 450 -3.89 4.63 -12.08
N SER A 451 -2.75 3.96 -12.04
CA SER A 451 -1.45 4.61 -11.86
C SER A 451 -0.67 4.70 -13.16
N LYS A 452 0.24 5.68 -13.24
CA LYS A 452 1.16 5.84 -14.37
C LYS A 452 2.59 5.89 -13.84
N ASP A 453 3.54 5.56 -14.68
CA ASP A 453 4.93 5.88 -14.41
C ASP A 453 5.22 7.34 -14.78
N LEU A 454 5.96 8.04 -13.91
CA LEU A 454 6.37 9.43 -14.13
C LEU A 454 7.82 9.50 -14.60
N TRP A 455 8.02 9.88 -15.85
CA TRP A 455 9.31 10.13 -16.46
C TRP A 455 9.80 11.54 -16.15
N VAL A 456 10.77 11.64 -15.24
CA VAL A 456 11.62 12.83 -15.13
C VAL A 456 12.73 12.69 -16.15
N LEU A 457 12.67 13.52 -17.19
CA LEU A 457 13.61 13.48 -18.30
C LEU A 457 14.99 13.97 -17.83
N ALA A 458 16.05 13.27 -18.22
CA ALA A 458 17.44 13.62 -18.01
C ALA A 458 18.04 14.25 -19.28
N GLU A 459 19.15 14.97 -19.15
CA GLU A 459 19.88 15.53 -20.30
C GLU A 459 20.52 14.43 -21.19
N ALA A 460 20.78 13.24 -20.63
CA ALA A 460 21.32 12.10 -21.35
C ALA A 460 20.73 10.76 -20.83
N PRO A 461 20.66 9.71 -21.66
CA PRO A 461 20.21 8.38 -21.25
C PRO A 461 21.07 7.79 -20.13
N GLN A 462 20.43 7.41 -19.02
CA GLN A 462 21.11 6.73 -17.91
C GLN A 462 20.71 5.25 -17.91
N LYS A 463 21.69 4.34 -17.92
CA LYS A 463 21.40 2.89 -17.81
C LYS A 463 20.62 2.60 -16.53
N HIS A 464 19.54 1.83 -16.61
CA HIS A 464 18.81 1.37 -15.43
C HIS A 464 19.67 0.38 -14.61
N VAL A 465 19.84 0.65 -13.32
CA VAL A 465 20.51 -0.25 -12.36
C VAL A 465 19.52 -0.48 -11.23
N SER A 466 19.15 -1.74 -11.00
CA SER A 466 18.29 -2.14 -9.89
C SER A 466 19.16 -2.66 -8.75
N LEU A 467 18.86 -2.25 -7.51
CA LEU A 467 19.53 -2.79 -6.32
C LEU A 467 19.25 -4.28 -6.13
N LEU A 468 18.11 -4.79 -6.61
CA LEU A 468 17.79 -6.23 -6.62
C LEU A 468 18.85 -7.05 -7.38
N ARG A 469 19.53 -6.45 -8.37
CA ARG A 469 20.62 -7.10 -9.12
C ARG A 469 21.99 -7.00 -8.44
N GLN A 470 22.15 -6.18 -7.40
CA GLN A 470 23.42 -6.00 -6.68
C GLN A 470 23.55 -6.90 -5.43
N ALA A 471 22.59 -7.77 -5.14
CA ALA A 471 22.69 -8.81 -4.12
C ALA A 471 23.68 -9.95 -4.48
N TYR A 472 24.83 -9.62 -5.07
CA TYR A 472 25.99 -10.49 -5.26
C TYR A 472 27.06 -10.26 -4.17
N GLY A 473 26.67 -9.77 -2.99
CA GLY A 473 27.48 -10.03 -1.79
C GLY A 473 27.42 -11.52 -1.46
N PRO A 474 28.41 -12.10 -0.75
CA PRO A 474 28.27 -13.46 -0.26
C PRO A 474 26.98 -13.52 0.56
N VAL A 475 25.99 -14.26 0.07
CA VAL A 475 24.81 -14.59 0.86
C VAL A 475 25.33 -15.39 2.03
N VAL A 476 25.42 -14.77 3.20
CA VAL A 476 25.63 -15.48 4.46
C VAL A 476 24.32 -16.20 4.72
N ALA A 477 24.16 -17.36 4.08
CA ALA A 477 23.04 -18.25 4.33
C ALA A 477 23.27 -18.85 5.72
N THR A 478 22.69 -18.23 6.75
CA THR A 478 22.53 -18.88 8.05
C THR A 478 21.47 -19.98 7.86
N ARG A 479 21.94 -21.22 7.74
CA ARG A 479 21.11 -22.42 7.57
C ARG A 479 20.67 -23.03 8.90
N ASP A 480 20.68 -22.26 9.98
CA ASP A 480 20.35 -22.76 11.32
C ASP A 480 18.91 -22.43 11.74
N GLY A 481 18.15 -21.68 10.92
CA GLY A 481 16.78 -21.27 11.22
C GLY A 481 16.65 -20.33 12.43
N SER A 482 17.77 -19.93 13.04
CA SER A 482 17.78 -19.17 14.29
C SER A 482 17.36 -17.72 14.10
N ASP A 483 17.47 -17.20 12.88
CA ASP A 483 17.09 -15.85 12.48
C ASP A 483 15.57 -15.67 12.26
N LEU A 484 14.80 -16.75 12.17
CA LEU A 484 13.41 -16.70 11.76
C LEU A 484 12.51 -16.12 12.87
N PRO A 485 11.67 -15.10 12.59
CA PRO A 485 10.67 -14.62 13.54
C PRO A 485 9.67 -15.73 13.93
N SER A 486 9.24 -15.74 15.19
CA SER A 486 8.36 -16.80 15.71
C SER A 486 7.01 -16.88 14.97
N ARG A 487 6.41 -15.74 14.62
CA ARG A 487 5.16 -15.66 13.83
C ARG A 487 5.35 -16.20 12.43
N VAL A 488 6.48 -15.89 11.78
CA VAL A 488 6.81 -16.39 10.44
C VAL A 488 6.94 -17.91 10.48
N ALA A 489 7.61 -18.46 11.49
CA ALA A 489 7.72 -19.91 11.68
C ALA A 489 6.34 -20.59 11.82
N ASP A 490 5.44 -20.03 12.63
CA ASP A 490 4.08 -20.54 12.79
C ASP A 490 3.28 -20.45 11.48
N ASN A 491 3.37 -19.34 10.75
CA ASN A 491 2.71 -19.19 9.47
C ASN A 491 3.26 -20.14 8.39
N LEU A 492 4.57 -20.39 8.35
CA LEU A 492 5.17 -21.39 7.45
C LEU A 492 4.70 -22.81 7.79
N TYR A 493 4.61 -23.14 9.09
CA TYR A 493 4.03 -24.39 9.54
C TYR A 493 2.58 -24.54 9.06
N TRP A 494 1.74 -23.54 9.29
CA TRP A 494 0.35 -23.57 8.84
C TRP A 494 0.20 -23.57 7.33
N LEU A 495 1.06 -22.85 6.59
CA LEU A 495 1.11 -22.88 5.13
C LEU A 495 1.34 -24.31 4.63
N GLY A 496 2.30 -25.03 5.21
CA GLY A 496 2.55 -26.44 4.93
C GLY A 496 1.34 -27.32 5.26
N ARG A 497 0.74 -27.15 6.45
CA ARG A 497 -0.45 -27.92 6.86
C ARG A 497 -1.67 -27.66 5.97
N TYR A 498 -1.88 -26.43 5.52
CA TYR A 498 -2.92 -26.11 4.56
C TYR A 498 -2.62 -26.69 3.18
N GLY A 499 -1.35 -26.66 2.74
CA GLY A 499 -0.91 -27.31 1.51
C GLY A 499 -1.16 -28.83 1.51
N GLU A 500 -0.79 -29.52 2.60
CA GLU A 500 -1.06 -30.96 2.77
C GLU A 500 -2.57 -31.27 2.78
N ARG A 501 -3.36 -30.48 3.52
CA ARG A 501 -4.82 -30.62 3.55
C ARG A 501 -5.44 -30.40 2.19
N LEU A 502 -4.96 -29.40 1.44
CA LEU A 502 -5.45 -29.08 0.10
C LEU A 502 -5.11 -30.22 -0.88
N ASP A 503 -3.87 -30.69 -0.91
CA ASP A 503 -3.46 -31.81 -1.76
C ASP A 503 -4.27 -33.08 -1.44
N GLY A 504 -4.44 -33.40 -0.15
CA GLY A 504 -5.28 -34.50 0.31
C GLY A 504 -6.74 -34.37 -0.13
N ALA A 505 -7.37 -33.22 0.08
CA ALA A 505 -8.75 -32.96 -0.32
C ALA A 505 -8.92 -33.05 -1.84
N LEU A 506 -8.02 -32.47 -2.63
CA LEU A 506 -8.05 -32.53 -4.09
C LEU A 506 -7.94 -33.96 -4.61
N ARG A 507 -7.06 -34.79 -4.03
CA ARG A 507 -6.92 -36.20 -4.40
C ARG A 507 -8.17 -37.01 -4.04
N LEU A 508 -8.66 -36.87 -2.82
CA LEU A 508 -9.86 -37.57 -2.36
C LEU A 508 -11.09 -37.20 -3.20
N LEU A 509 -11.28 -35.91 -3.52
CA LEU A 509 -12.37 -35.45 -4.39
C LEU A 509 -12.23 -36.00 -5.82
N ARG A 510 -11.01 -36.10 -6.35
CA ARG A 510 -10.77 -36.66 -7.68
C ARG A 510 -11.14 -38.14 -7.73
N GLU A 511 -10.74 -38.90 -6.72
CA GLU A 511 -11.10 -40.32 -6.63
C GLU A 511 -12.60 -40.51 -6.39
N ALA A 512 -13.22 -39.73 -5.51
CA ALA A 512 -14.66 -39.79 -5.25
C ALA A 512 -15.50 -39.44 -6.50
N LEU A 513 -15.10 -38.43 -7.28
CA LEU A 513 -15.74 -38.12 -8.56
C LEU A 513 -15.46 -39.20 -9.63
N GLY A 514 -14.32 -39.87 -9.56
CA GLY A 514 -14.01 -41.03 -10.39
C GLY A 514 -14.96 -42.20 -10.12
N GLN A 515 -15.09 -42.59 -8.85
CA GLN A 515 -16.02 -43.64 -8.42
C GLN A 515 -17.48 -43.28 -8.73
N LEU A 516 -17.87 -42.02 -8.54
CA LEU A 516 -19.20 -41.54 -8.88
C LEU A 516 -19.53 -41.73 -10.39
N LEU A 517 -18.55 -41.60 -11.29
CA LEU A 517 -18.73 -41.82 -12.72
C LEU A 517 -18.85 -43.31 -13.09
N GLU A 518 -18.35 -44.20 -12.24
CA GLU A 518 -18.41 -45.66 -12.39
C GLU A 518 -19.68 -46.25 -11.73
N LEU A 519 -20.41 -45.45 -10.95
CA LEU A 519 -21.59 -45.85 -10.19
C LEU A 519 -22.69 -46.42 -11.11
N GLN A 520 -22.95 -47.73 -10.97
CA GLN A 520 -24.05 -48.42 -11.64
C GLN A 520 -25.31 -48.42 -10.76
N GLU A 521 -26.50 -48.21 -11.35
CA GLU A 521 -27.77 -48.13 -10.61
C GLU A 521 -28.17 -49.41 -9.84
N GLN A 522 -27.47 -50.54 -10.06
CA GLN A 522 -27.79 -51.85 -9.48
C GLN A 522 -26.74 -52.38 -8.50
N ASP A 523 -25.64 -51.66 -8.24
CA ASP A 523 -24.62 -52.10 -7.28
C ASP A 523 -24.92 -51.57 -5.87
N ASP A 524 -25.45 -52.45 -5.02
CA ASP A 524 -25.76 -52.17 -3.61
C ASP A 524 -24.52 -52.13 -2.68
N ALA A 525 -23.31 -52.25 -3.23
CA ALA A 525 -22.09 -52.53 -2.46
C ALA A 525 -20.89 -51.62 -2.78
N ASP A 526 -21.10 -50.42 -3.32
CA ASP A 526 -19.99 -49.49 -3.57
C ASP A 526 -19.58 -48.73 -2.28
N HIS A 527 -19.11 -49.48 -1.29
CA HIS A 527 -18.67 -48.98 0.02
C HIS A 527 -17.54 -47.95 -0.10
N CYS A 528 -16.77 -47.98 -1.20
CA CYS A 528 -15.65 -47.08 -1.41
C CYS A 528 -16.09 -45.62 -1.55
N LEU A 529 -17.19 -45.33 -2.27
CA LEU A 529 -17.68 -43.95 -2.40
C LEU A 529 -18.26 -43.43 -1.08
N GLU A 530 -18.96 -44.28 -0.34
CA GLU A 530 -19.50 -43.94 0.99
C GLU A 530 -18.39 -43.71 2.02
N ASP A 531 -17.33 -44.53 2.00
CA ASP A 531 -16.14 -44.34 2.82
C ASP A 531 -15.41 -43.03 2.48
N LEU A 532 -15.26 -42.72 1.19
CA LEU A 532 -14.67 -41.45 0.72
C LEU A 532 -15.51 -40.25 1.16
N LEU A 533 -16.83 -40.33 1.08
CA LEU A 533 -17.73 -39.28 1.56
C LEU A 533 -17.66 -39.13 3.09
N THR A 534 -17.50 -40.22 3.82
CA THR A 534 -17.31 -40.19 5.27
C THR A 534 -16.02 -39.44 5.64
N VAL A 535 -14.91 -39.74 4.94
CA VAL A 535 -13.62 -39.06 5.14
C VAL A 535 -13.69 -37.58 4.74
N LEU A 536 -14.38 -37.27 3.64
CA LEU A 536 -14.56 -35.90 3.15
C LEU A 536 -15.53 -35.07 4.01
N SER A 537 -16.42 -35.74 4.75
CA SER A 537 -17.39 -35.12 5.67
C SER A 537 -18.14 -33.91 5.07
N PRO A 538 -18.80 -34.04 3.90
CA PRO A 538 -19.62 -32.95 3.36
C PRO A 538 -20.77 -32.63 4.34
N PRO A 539 -21.24 -31.36 4.40
CA PRO A 539 -22.33 -31.01 5.30
C PRO A 539 -23.58 -31.85 5.01
N GLU A 540 -24.19 -32.36 6.09
CA GLU A 540 -25.43 -33.12 6.01
C GLU A 540 -26.57 -32.20 5.57
N GLU A 541 -27.21 -32.51 4.44
CA GLU A 541 -28.47 -31.88 4.07
C GLU A 541 -29.62 -32.57 4.80
N GLN A 542 -30.30 -31.82 5.67
CA GLN A 542 -31.66 -32.15 6.10
C GLN A 542 -32.63 -31.78 4.96
N THR A 543 -32.75 -32.60 3.91
CA THR A 543 -33.96 -32.53 3.07
C THR A 543 -34.29 -33.81 2.33
N VAL A 544 -35.50 -34.28 2.63
CA VAL A 544 -36.27 -35.33 1.96
C VAL A 544 -36.44 -34.98 0.48
N LEU A 545 -35.72 -35.65 -0.41
CA LEU A 545 -36.04 -35.67 -1.84
C LEU A 545 -36.36 -37.11 -2.25
N ALA A 546 -37.66 -37.35 -2.44
CA ALA A 546 -38.20 -38.55 -3.04
C ALA A 546 -37.50 -38.86 -4.38
N ASN A 547 -36.96 -40.07 -4.51
CA ASN A 547 -36.58 -40.75 -5.76
C ASN A 547 -35.91 -39.89 -6.86
N ARG A 548 -34.93 -39.05 -6.50
CA ARG A 548 -33.91 -38.54 -7.45
C ARG A 548 -32.59 -39.28 -7.15
N SER A 549 -31.95 -39.81 -8.19
CA SER A 549 -30.91 -40.84 -8.09
C SER A 549 -29.75 -40.48 -7.14
N ARG A 550 -29.24 -41.48 -6.40
CA ARG A 550 -28.07 -41.38 -5.49
C ARG A 550 -26.91 -40.60 -6.11
N PHE A 551 -26.69 -40.79 -7.41
CA PHE A 551 -25.70 -40.06 -8.20
C PHE A 551 -25.81 -38.53 -8.08
N PHE A 552 -27.01 -37.95 -8.21
CA PHE A 552 -27.17 -36.49 -8.15
C PHE A 552 -26.91 -35.92 -6.76
N THR A 553 -27.26 -36.67 -5.71
CA THR A 553 -27.00 -36.29 -4.32
C THR A 553 -25.50 -36.26 -4.04
N PHE A 554 -24.79 -37.35 -4.34
CA PHE A 554 -23.34 -37.42 -4.15
C PHE A 554 -22.59 -36.41 -5.02
N ARG A 555 -23.03 -36.21 -6.28
CA ARG A 555 -22.48 -35.15 -7.14
C ARG A 555 -22.61 -33.78 -6.48
N ARG A 556 -23.78 -33.44 -5.94
CA ARG A 556 -23.99 -32.13 -5.30
C ARG A 556 -23.10 -31.96 -4.08
N GLN A 557 -22.96 -32.97 -3.23
CA GLN A 557 -22.09 -32.93 -2.04
C GLN A 557 -20.62 -32.74 -2.42
N LEU A 558 -20.13 -33.48 -3.42
CA LEU A 558 -18.74 -33.36 -3.88
C LEU A 558 -18.48 -31.99 -4.55
N LEU A 559 -19.43 -31.49 -5.35
CA LEU A 559 -19.32 -30.14 -5.93
C LEU A 559 -19.37 -29.06 -4.86
N PHE A 560 -20.19 -29.23 -3.82
CA PHE A 560 -20.23 -28.30 -2.69
C PHE A 560 -18.85 -28.17 -2.03
N LEU A 561 -18.17 -29.29 -1.76
CA LEU A 561 -16.80 -29.26 -1.23
C LEU A 561 -15.77 -28.65 -2.21
N LEU A 562 -16.04 -28.70 -3.51
CA LEU A 562 -15.17 -28.12 -4.53
C LEU A 562 -15.36 -26.61 -4.69
N THR A 563 -16.56 -26.07 -4.47
CA THR A 563 -16.90 -24.68 -4.82
C THR A 563 -17.31 -23.78 -3.66
N ASP A 564 -17.74 -24.33 -2.53
CA ASP A 564 -18.20 -23.51 -1.40
C ASP A 564 -17.02 -22.84 -0.68
N GLN A 565 -17.14 -21.54 -0.40
CA GLN A 565 -16.06 -20.74 0.20
C GLN A 565 -16.11 -20.68 1.74
N GLN A 566 -17.25 -21.01 2.34
CA GLN A 566 -17.48 -20.87 3.77
C GLN A 566 -17.39 -22.19 4.51
N ALA A 567 -17.65 -23.31 3.83
CA ALA A 567 -17.60 -24.64 4.38
C ALA A 567 -16.19 -25.03 4.81
N VAL A 568 -16.03 -25.29 6.11
CA VAL A 568 -14.77 -25.78 6.66
C VAL A 568 -14.43 -27.12 5.99
N GLY A 569 -13.20 -27.22 5.45
CA GLY A 569 -12.73 -28.41 4.74
C GLY A 569 -12.98 -28.39 3.23
N SER A 570 -13.72 -27.41 2.70
CA SER A 570 -13.82 -27.24 1.25
C SER A 570 -12.48 -26.83 0.63
N VAL A 571 -12.33 -27.06 -0.67
CA VAL A 571 -11.15 -26.67 -1.45
C VAL A 571 -10.93 -25.15 -1.39
N PRO A 572 -11.93 -24.29 -1.66
CA PRO A 572 -11.73 -22.85 -1.57
C PRO A 572 -11.44 -22.36 -0.15
N HIS A 573 -12.07 -22.93 0.89
CA HIS A 573 -11.81 -22.55 2.28
C HIS A 573 -10.39 -22.90 2.73
N THR A 574 -9.93 -24.12 2.41
CA THR A 574 -8.57 -24.57 2.73
C THR A 574 -7.53 -23.74 1.99
N LEU A 575 -7.77 -23.48 0.70
CA LEU A 575 -6.92 -22.60 -0.11
C LEU A 575 -6.92 -21.15 0.41
N ALA A 576 -8.03 -20.65 0.94
CA ALA A 576 -8.06 -19.33 1.59
C ALA A 576 -7.18 -19.29 2.84
N GLY A 577 -7.12 -20.38 3.62
CA GLY A 577 -6.16 -20.53 4.73
C GLY A 577 -4.71 -20.52 4.26
N MET A 578 -4.42 -21.27 3.19
CA MET A 578 -3.11 -21.31 2.54
C MET A 578 -2.69 -19.93 1.99
N LEU A 579 -3.60 -19.20 1.37
CA LEU A 579 -3.35 -17.84 0.87
C LEU A 579 -3.10 -16.86 2.00
N ARG A 580 -3.89 -16.93 3.09
CA ARG A 580 -3.73 -16.05 4.25
C ARG A 580 -2.33 -16.19 4.87
N THR A 581 -1.92 -17.43 5.12
CA THR A 581 -0.60 -17.76 5.67
C THR A 581 0.51 -17.42 4.68
N GLY A 582 0.31 -17.71 3.39
CA GLY A 582 1.22 -17.32 2.32
C GLY A 582 1.42 -15.81 2.18
N ARG A 583 0.37 -14.99 2.37
CA ARG A 583 0.48 -13.52 2.41
C ARG A 583 1.30 -13.06 3.62
N ALA A 584 1.10 -13.70 4.77
CA ALA A 584 1.79 -13.36 6.02
C ALA A 584 3.30 -13.64 5.98
N VAL A 585 3.76 -14.49 5.05
CA VAL A 585 5.16 -14.87 4.84
C VAL A 585 5.62 -14.62 3.40
N ARG A 586 5.03 -13.62 2.74
CA ARG A 586 5.24 -13.33 1.30
C ARG A 586 6.71 -13.06 0.96
N ASP A 587 7.43 -12.44 1.89
CA ASP A 587 8.85 -12.12 1.83
C ASP A 587 9.76 -13.37 1.92
N HIS A 588 9.23 -14.48 2.45
CA HIS A 588 9.91 -15.78 2.52
C HIS A 588 9.53 -16.74 1.38
N LEU A 589 8.57 -16.36 0.53
CA LEU A 589 8.18 -17.14 -0.65
C LEU A 589 8.84 -16.59 -1.91
N GLY A 590 9.45 -17.47 -2.70
CA GLY A 590 9.96 -17.12 -4.03
C GLY A 590 8.85 -16.57 -4.94
N GLU A 591 9.22 -15.71 -5.90
CA GLU A 591 8.26 -15.13 -6.86
C GLU A 591 7.47 -16.21 -7.61
N ASP A 592 8.13 -17.30 -8.01
CA ASP A 592 7.48 -18.40 -8.71
C ASP A 592 6.48 -19.16 -7.81
N SER A 593 6.84 -19.45 -6.55
CA SER A 593 5.93 -20.08 -5.58
C SER A 593 4.68 -19.22 -5.38
N TRP A 594 4.86 -17.91 -5.23
CA TRP A 594 3.75 -16.96 -5.07
C TRP A 594 2.85 -16.91 -6.32
N ARG A 595 3.45 -16.87 -7.51
CA ARG A 595 2.73 -16.87 -8.79
C ARG A 595 1.89 -18.14 -8.97
N ILE A 596 2.43 -19.30 -8.61
CA ILE A 596 1.68 -20.57 -8.67
C ILE A 596 0.51 -20.57 -7.68
N LEU A 597 0.72 -20.09 -6.46
CA LEU A 597 -0.34 -19.99 -5.45
C LEU A 597 -1.49 -19.09 -5.91
N ASN A 598 -1.19 -17.93 -6.52
CA ASN A 598 -2.22 -17.04 -7.08
C ASN A 598 -2.94 -17.66 -8.28
N ARG A 599 -2.22 -18.36 -9.17
CA ARG A 599 -2.85 -19.09 -10.28
C ARG A 599 -3.79 -20.19 -9.78
N LEU A 600 -3.39 -20.92 -8.74
CA LEU A 600 -4.23 -21.93 -8.09
C LEU A 600 -5.50 -21.30 -7.52
N HIS A 601 -5.36 -20.17 -6.81
CA HIS A 601 -6.49 -19.40 -6.31
C HIS A 601 -7.48 -18.99 -7.40
N GLN A 602 -6.97 -18.37 -8.47
CA GLN A 602 -7.80 -17.91 -9.57
C GLN A 602 -8.56 -19.07 -10.24
N ARG A 603 -7.88 -20.20 -10.45
CA ARG A 603 -8.49 -21.38 -11.06
C ARG A 603 -9.58 -22.00 -10.20
N VAL A 604 -9.36 -22.10 -8.89
CA VAL A 604 -10.36 -22.56 -7.93
C VAL A 604 -11.55 -21.61 -7.89
N GLN A 605 -11.33 -20.29 -7.89
CA GLN A 605 -12.40 -19.28 -7.92
C GLN A 605 -13.23 -19.30 -9.22
N GLN A 606 -12.62 -19.67 -10.34
CA GLN A 606 -13.31 -19.80 -11.64
C GLN A 606 -14.08 -21.12 -11.79
N THR A 607 -13.99 -22.02 -10.81
CA THR A 607 -14.66 -23.32 -10.86
C THR A 607 -16.17 -23.13 -10.66
N SER A 608 -16.95 -23.47 -11.70
CA SER A 608 -18.40 -23.30 -11.68
C SER A 608 -19.08 -24.32 -10.75
N PRO A 609 -20.11 -23.92 -9.97
CA PRO A 609 -20.93 -24.86 -9.19
C PRO A 609 -21.80 -25.77 -10.08
N GLY A 610 -21.96 -25.44 -11.37
CA GLY A 610 -22.78 -26.19 -12.33
C GLY A 610 -22.08 -27.35 -13.03
N LEU A 611 -20.80 -27.63 -12.75
CA LEU A 611 -20.00 -28.62 -13.47
C LEU A 611 -20.59 -30.03 -13.42
N THR A 612 -20.47 -30.77 -14.51
CA THR A 612 -20.70 -32.23 -14.51
C THR A 612 -19.60 -32.94 -13.70
N ALA A 613 -19.85 -34.18 -13.27
CA ALA A 613 -18.84 -34.94 -12.50
C ALA A 613 -17.53 -35.14 -13.28
N ARG A 614 -17.61 -35.29 -14.62
CA ARG A 614 -16.44 -35.37 -15.50
C ARG A 614 -15.67 -34.04 -15.56
N GLU A 615 -16.35 -32.93 -15.80
CA GLU A 615 -15.71 -31.61 -15.85
C GLU A 615 -15.10 -31.21 -14.50
N ALA A 616 -15.76 -31.57 -13.39
CA ALA A 616 -15.23 -31.35 -12.04
C ALA A 616 -13.94 -32.16 -11.81
N ARG A 617 -13.89 -33.42 -12.26
CA ARG A 617 -12.68 -34.25 -12.21
C ARG A 617 -11.54 -33.67 -13.05
N GLU A 618 -11.83 -33.22 -14.27
CA GLU A 618 -10.84 -32.56 -15.15
C GLU A 618 -10.33 -31.24 -14.53
N SER A 619 -11.20 -30.47 -13.87
CA SER A 619 -10.79 -29.24 -13.15
C SER A 619 -9.80 -29.55 -12.02
N LEU A 620 -10.08 -30.61 -11.23
CA LEU A 620 -9.21 -31.05 -10.12
C LEU A 620 -7.81 -31.46 -10.57
N GLU A 621 -7.63 -32.05 -11.75
CA GLU A 621 -6.29 -32.37 -12.28
C GLU A 621 -5.44 -31.10 -12.46
N GLY A 622 -6.07 -30.02 -12.92
CA GLY A 622 -5.43 -28.71 -13.01
C GLY A 622 -5.06 -28.13 -11.65
N HIS A 623 -5.94 -28.25 -10.65
CA HIS A 623 -5.66 -27.83 -9.28
C HIS A 623 -4.51 -28.64 -8.66
N LEU A 624 -4.51 -29.97 -8.83
CA LEU A 624 -3.46 -30.86 -8.35
C LEU A 624 -2.10 -30.55 -8.97
N THR A 625 -2.07 -30.26 -10.27
CA THR A 625 -0.82 -29.90 -10.96
C THR A 625 -0.20 -28.64 -10.35
N LEU A 626 -1.02 -27.62 -10.10
CA LEU A 626 -0.56 -26.37 -9.47
C LEU A 626 -0.17 -26.57 -8.00
N SER A 627 -0.94 -27.37 -7.25
CA SER A 627 -0.62 -27.73 -5.85
C SER A 627 0.73 -28.46 -5.76
N ALA A 628 0.96 -29.44 -6.63
CA ALA A 628 2.22 -30.18 -6.69
C ALA A 628 3.39 -29.27 -7.11
N ALA A 629 3.18 -28.37 -8.06
CA ALA A 629 4.19 -27.41 -8.48
C ALA A 629 4.56 -26.44 -7.34
N PHE A 630 3.58 -25.97 -6.57
CA PHE A 630 3.83 -25.15 -5.37
C PHE A 630 4.67 -25.93 -4.34
N ALA A 631 4.30 -27.18 -4.03
CA ALA A 631 5.06 -28.00 -3.10
C ALA A 631 6.50 -28.26 -3.58
N GLY A 632 6.67 -28.57 -4.87
CA GLY A 632 7.98 -28.79 -5.49
C GLY A 632 8.90 -27.58 -5.39
N LEU A 633 8.41 -26.40 -5.79
CA LEU A 633 9.19 -25.16 -5.72
C LEU A 633 9.62 -24.81 -4.31
N ASN A 634 8.73 -24.96 -3.33
CA ASN A 634 9.05 -24.62 -1.94
C ASN A 634 10.04 -25.60 -1.32
N ASN A 635 10.00 -26.89 -1.71
CA ASN A 635 10.99 -27.86 -1.27
C ASN A 635 12.41 -27.57 -1.82
N GLU A 636 12.51 -26.91 -2.98
CA GLU A 636 13.79 -26.50 -3.55
C GLU A 636 14.29 -25.14 -3.03
N THR A 637 13.38 -24.24 -2.65
CA THR A 637 13.70 -22.82 -2.40
C THR A 637 13.66 -22.42 -0.93
N ILE A 638 12.87 -23.08 -0.08
CA ILE A 638 12.81 -22.76 1.35
C ILE A 638 13.98 -23.48 2.05
N PRO A 639 14.84 -22.75 2.79
CA PRO A 639 15.92 -23.38 3.55
C PRO A 639 15.32 -24.32 4.61
N HIS A 640 15.77 -25.59 4.60
CA HIS A 640 15.43 -26.61 5.60
C HIS A 640 16.00 -26.31 6.98
#